data_AF-A0A0F2JGQ5-F1
#
_entry.id   AF-A0A0F2JGQ5-F1
#
_cell.length_a   1.000
_cell.length_b   1.000
_cell.length_c   1.000
_cell.angle_alpha   90.00
_cell.angle_beta   90.00
_cell.angle_gamma   90.00
#
_symmetry.space_group_name_H-M   'P 1'
#
loop_
_entity.id
_entity.type
_entity.pdbx_description
1 polymer ?
#
loop_
_entity_poly.entity_id
_entity_poly.type
_entity_poly.pdbx_seq_one_letter_code
_entity_poly.pdbx_strand_id
1 'polypeptide(L)'
;MGKDIGAPDNSGAGTATSASSIPAQPTVTNPVGSNSQTNQDALAVLTNVTAQQQAGARLPENTPSVSSTATERVVLQAADGVQLTVPPGALNNQSTPVKFTVEIGKVTTPPKADTGATVLNPLKYQRQFGLESSKGAVQEEPVQFNAPVEISFPVASGDLPSGITTQQLAIYWWNTTKNDWVKLGGVFDPITKTLSVPTYHFSTYAVMADVSSVPKRLAGLDRFQTANVVATQGWKAGADNVVLVNAYAFSDALAAVPLAFKLNAPILLTETNTLTPSTLEEIQKMTPKKITLIGGTAVISQAIQAELEKVYGADNVLRYGGSDRYSTAALIATALGTTGKAIIANGGENSYADALAVSSYAAYKGIPILFTERTVLPDPTVQALTAQKVSSTIVVGGSYVIPEDITQRLPGVVRYAGSDRYATATATAQGLNLNTDRVYVVTGLNFADALTAGNLAAHSFSPVIMVDDTIPEAASSFLTAHKGTTTELVIVGGTGIISADQETKLRTLVPNLVQPKEGATTRQQVDETISGLAVWEKAYIQAAFTQAASGEIIDPTVYNWPTVGLGRLDLNDGLSSYLAENEKYIGQDWNSVTRKVTDLARISLAVGAAKGDPRNFGGKDLIAEIANYPDIEAQGINGPIFALLALNSGDYNLPSAAQWTTEKLLKIILNKQLPDGGFSLDGTGDSDPDITAMALQALAPYHSDSHPEVQAVVNKALACLSTLQDSEGGFKSGGTDSSESVSQTMIALSSLGIDLDTNSMFIKNNNTLLSALLQFRSADGGFKHLLTGNSDNTASVQALLALASYVRLKDGKTSLYDFRP
;
A
#
# COMPACT_ATOMS: atom_id res chain seq x y z
N MET A 1 24.52 60.80 -14.30
CA MET A 1 24.96 61.17 -12.93
C MET A 1 24.00 62.23 -12.43
N GLY A 2 22.92 61.84 -11.74
CA GLY A 2 21.90 62.77 -11.24
C GLY A 2 21.82 62.68 -9.73
N LYS A 3 22.27 63.73 -9.04
CA LYS A 3 22.04 64.00 -7.62
C LYS A 3 20.93 65.06 -7.52
N ASP A 4 20.02 64.83 -6.59
CA ASP A 4 19.29 65.82 -5.75
C ASP A 4 18.49 64.95 -4.76
N ILE A 5 18.88 64.71 -3.50
CA ILE A 5 19.12 65.55 -2.31
C ILE A 5 17.90 66.38 -1.89
N GLY A 6 17.30 66.03 -0.74
CA GLY A 6 16.42 66.93 0.01
C GLY A 6 15.53 66.24 1.05
N ALA A 7 16.07 66.01 2.25
CA ALA A 7 15.40 65.61 3.50
C ALA A 7 14.49 66.75 4.07
N PRO A 8 13.91 66.74 5.32
CA PRO A 8 14.06 65.80 6.45
C PRO A 8 12.82 65.49 7.36
N ASP A 9 12.95 64.36 8.08
CA ASP A 9 12.77 64.09 9.53
C ASP A 9 11.54 64.58 10.33
N ASN A 10 10.89 63.62 11.04
CA ASN A 10 10.69 63.73 12.49
C ASN A 10 10.27 62.42 13.20
N SER A 11 11.14 61.96 14.10
CA SER A 11 10.90 61.47 15.47
C SER A 11 9.88 60.34 15.76
N GLY A 12 10.38 59.24 16.34
CA GLY A 12 9.61 58.29 17.14
C GLY A 12 10.48 57.17 17.73
N ALA A 13 10.71 57.21 19.05
CA ALA A 13 11.55 56.29 19.80
C ALA A 13 10.96 54.87 19.93
N GLY A 14 11.83 53.85 20.01
CA GLY A 14 11.45 52.48 20.38
C GLY A 14 12.60 51.48 20.32
N THR A 15 13.18 51.19 21.48
CA THR A 15 14.26 50.22 21.75
C THR A 15 13.88 48.76 21.48
N ALA A 16 14.75 47.99 20.81
CA ALA A 16 15.20 46.65 21.25
C ALA A 16 16.27 46.10 20.28
N THR A 17 17.43 45.78 20.84
CA THR A 17 18.59 45.17 20.20
C THR A 17 18.26 43.80 19.60
N SER A 18 18.60 43.64 18.32
CA SER A 18 18.35 42.46 17.50
C SER A 18 19.16 41.24 17.96
N ALA A 19 18.45 40.17 18.26
CA ALA A 19 18.98 38.81 18.24
C ALA A 19 19.34 38.43 16.80
N SER A 20 20.46 37.72 16.66
CA SER A 20 20.98 37.15 15.43
C SER A 20 19.91 36.35 14.69
N SER A 21 19.57 36.83 13.49
CA SER A 21 18.64 36.18 12.56
C SER A 21 19.30 34.96 11.92
N ILE A 22 18.78 33.77 12.25
CA ILE A 22 18.94 32.57 11.44
C ILE A 22 18.43 32.90 10.02
N PRO A 23 19.16 32.61 8.92
CA PRO A 23 18.65 32.86 7.59
C PRO A 23 17.40 32.00 7.35
N ALA A 24 16.36 32.61 6.78
CA ALA A 24 15.15 31.92 6.37
C ALA A 24 15.50 30.78 5.40
N GLN A 25 14.85 29.62 5.58
CA GLN A 25 14.93 28.52 4.63
C GLN A 25 14.55 28.99 3.22
N PRO A 26 15.16 28.43 2.17
CA PRO A 26 14.69 28.68 0.81
C PRO A 26 13.23 28.26 0.73
N THR A 27 12.39 29.18 0.25
CA THR A 27 11.01 28.90 -0.14
C THR A 27 11.02 27.77 -1.17
N VAL A 28 10.52 26.60 -0.78
CA VAL A 28 10.18 25.53 -1.72
C VAL A 28 8.96 26.01 -2.49
N THR A 29 9.20 26.70 -3.60
CA THR A 29 8.26 26.63 -4.71
C THR A 29 8.27 25.18 -5.18
N ASN A 30 7.09 24.62 -5.44
CA ASN A 30 6.96 23.27 -5.94
C ASN A 30 6.93 23.35 -7.48
N PRO A 31 8.04 23.11 -8.20
CA PRO A 31 7.97 22.69 -9.59
C PRO A 31 8.19 21.18 -9.65
N VAL A 32 7.55 20.55 -10.62
CA VAL A 32 7.71 19.14 -10.97
C VAL A 32 9.20 18.83 -11.21
N GLY A 33 9.84 18.25 -10.21
CA GLY A 33 11.12 17.57 -10.26
C GLY A 33 10.97 16.27 -9.48
N SER A 34 11.62 15.19 -9.94
CA SER A 34 11.56 13.91 -9.19
C SER A 34 12.01 14.16 -7.75
N ASN A 35 11.31 13.57 -6.76
CA ASN A 35 11.68 13.60 -5.34
C ASN A 35 13.18 13.33 -5.08
N SER A 36 13.81 12.55 -5.96
CA SER A 36 15.26 12.31 -5.98
C SER A 36 16.10 13.59 -6.09
N GLN A 37 15.75 14.57 -6.93
CA GLN A 37 16.53 15.81 -7.05
C GLN A 37 16.41 16.67 -5.80
N THR A 38 15.19 16.84 -5.28
CA THR A 38 14.95 17.54 -4.01
C THR A 38 15.75 16.92 -2.86
N ASN A 39 15.79 15.58 -2.80
CA ASN A 39 16.57 14.86 -1.80
C ASN A 39 18.09 15.06 -2.00
N GLN A 40 18.57 15.07 -3.25
CA GLN A 40 19.99 15.34 -3.54
C GLN A 40 20.39 16.76 -3.10
N ASP A 41 19.55 17.75 -3.42
CA ASP A 41 19.79 19.15 -3.03
C ASP A 41 19.80 19.30 -1.50
N ALA A 42 18.88 18.64 -0.81
CA ALA A 42 18.84 18.61 0.65
C ALA A 42 20.11 17.97 1.25
N LEU A 43 20.62 16.89 0.64
CA LEU A 43 21.80 16.15 1.10
C LEU A 43 23.13 16.85 0.78
N ALA A 44 23.17 17.75 -0.21
CA ALA A 44 24.39 18.46 -0.61
C ALA A 44 25.05 19.25 0.53
N VAL A 45 24.28 19.68 1.54
CA VAL A 45 24.82 20.39 2.71
C VAL A 45 25.81 19.55 3.52
N LEU A 46 25.76 18.21 3.41
CA LEU A 46 26.64 17.30 4.14
C LEU A 46 28.08 17.28 3.61
N THR A 47 28.34 17.83 2.42
CA THR A 47 29.71 17.90 1.89
C THR A 47 30.54 19.00 2.55
N ASN A 48 29.89 19.94 3.24
CA ASN A 48 30.51 21.13 3.83
C ASN A 48 30.15 21.31 5.32
N VAL A 49 30.06 20.22 6.07
CA VAL A 49 29.81 20.26 7.52
C VAL A 49 30.95 20.97 8.25
N THR A 50 30.65 22.05 8.96
CA THR A 50 31.63 22.80 9.74
C THR A 50 31.99 22.08 11.05
N ALA A 51 33.18 22.36 11.60
CA ALA A 51 33.58 21.83 12.90
C ALA A 51 32.62 22.23 14.03
N GLN A 52 32.02 23.42 13.95
CA GLN A 52 31.03 23.88 14.93
C GLN A 52 29.72 23.08 14.84
N GLN A 53 29.22 22.82 13.62
CA GLN A 53 28.04 21.96 13.42
C GLN A 53 28.31 20.53 13.92
N GLN A 54 29.49 19.98 13.62
CA GLN A 54 29.88 18.67 14.10
C GLN A 54 29.97 18.61 15.64
N ALA A 55 30.56 19.63 16.27
CA ALA A 55 30.67 19.71 17.73
C ALA A 55 29.28 19.80 18.40
N GLY A 56 28.33 20.50 17.78
CA GLY A 56 26.95 20.61 18.29
C GLY A 56 26.13 19.32 18.21
N ALA A 57 26.51 18.36 17.37
CA ALA A 57 25.82 17.08 17.20
C ALA A 57 26.44 15.92 18.01
N ARG A 58 27.58 16.16 18.67
CA ARG A 58 28.30 15.14 19.45
C ARG A 58 27.74 14.97 20.85
N LEU A 59 27.95 13.77 21.40
CA LEU A 59 27.83 13.56 22.84
C LEU A 59 28.88 14.41 23.58
N PRO A 60 28.55 15.01 24.73
CA PRO A 60 29.50 15.76 25.55
C PRO A 60 30.76 14.94 25.90
N GLU A 61 31.93 15.57 25.99
CA GLU A 61 33.20 14.87 26.27
C GLU A 61 33.20 14.05 27.58
N ASN A 62 32.44 14.51 28.58
CA ASN A 62 32.27 13.86 29.88
C ASN A 62 31.17 12.78 29.90
N THR A 63 30.65 12.39 28.74
CA THR A 63 29.63 11.35 28.62
C THR A 63 30.19 10.01 29.13
N PRO A 64 29.52 9.35 30.10
CA PRO A 64 30.04 8.15 30.73
C PRO A 64 30.09 6.97 29.76
N SER A 65 31.07 6.09 29.97
CA SER A 65 31.07 4.77 29.34
C SER A 65 30.00 3.88 29.97
N VAL A 66 29.41 3.00 29.17
CA VAL A 66 28.34 2.09 29.61
C VAL A 66 28.90 0.69 29.80
N SER A 67 28.67 0.13 30.99
CA SER A 67 29.06 -1.25 31.31
C SER A 67 27.98 -2.25 30.86
N SER A 68 28.38 -3.44 30.42
CA SER A 68 27.45 -4.55 30.20
C SER A 68 26.78 -5.05 31.50
N THR A 69 27.32 -4.67 32.66
CA THR A 69 26.75 -4.97 33.98
C THR A 69 25.82 -3.87 34.51
N ALA A 70 25.49 -2.86 33.71
CA ALA A 70 24.57 -1.81 34.12
C ALA A 70 23.20 -2.41 34.50
N THR A 71 22.74 -2.09 35.70
CA THR A 71 21.44 -2.54 36.23
C THR A 71 20.31 -1.55 35.94
N GLU A 72 20.66 -0.34 35.52
CA GLU A 72 19.72 0.73 35.18
C GLU A 72 19.89 1.16 33.72
N ARG A 73 18.84 1.76 33.18
CA ARG A 73 18.83 2.31 31.83
C ARG A 73 19.73 3.55 31.77
N VAL A 74 20.59 3.61 30.78
CA VAL A 74 21.47 4.76 30.54
C VAL A 74 20.94 5.58 29.36
N VAL A 75 20.78 6.88 29.56
CA VAL A 75 20.38 7.83 28.52
C VAL A 75 21.56 8.73 28.19
N LEU A 76 22.00 8.72 26.94
CA LEU A 76 23.08 9.54 26.42
C LEU A 76 22.47 10.58 25.48
N GLN A 77 22.76 11.86 25.71
CA GLN A 77 22.12 12.96 24.98
C GLN A 77 23.18 13.88 24.37
N ALA A 78 23.05 14.14 23.06
CA ALA A 78 23.84 15.13 22.36
C ALA A 78 23.32 16.55 22.65
N ALA A 79 24.13 17.58 22.37
CA ALA A 79 23.79 18.96 22.71
C ALA A 79 22.54 19.50 21.97
N ASP A 80 22.26 18.96 20.78
CA ASP A 80 21.05 19.24 19.99
C ASP A 80 19.81 18.45 20.43
N GLY A 81 19.95 17.60 21.45
CA GLY A 81 18.88 16.82 22.05
C GLY A 81 18.64 15.44 21.44
N VAL A 82 19.41 15.00 20.43
CA VAL A 82 19.38 13.60 19.97
C VAL A 82 19.80 12.67 21.10
N GLN A 83 19.06 11.58 21.31
CA GLN A 83 19.31 10.65 22.42
C GLN A 83 19.56 9.22 21.94
N LEU A 84 20.44 8.53 22.66
CA LEU A 84 20.60 7.07 22.66
C LEU A 84 20.26 6.55 24.06
N THR A 85 19.29 5.66 24.13
CA THR A 85 18.86 5.00 25.37
C THR A 85 19.25 3.54 25.34
N VAL A 86 20.11 3.14 26.29
CA VAL A 86 20.64 1.77 26.41
C VAL A 86 19.99 1.10 27.62
N PRO A 87 19.12 0.09 27.43
CA PRO A 87 18.52 -0.63 28.55
C PRO A 87 19.52 -1.62 29.20
N PRO A 88 19.27 -2.04 30.45
CA PRO A 88 20.04 -3.10 31.10
C PRO A 88 20.09 -4.37 30.23
N GLY A 89 21.28 -4.98 30.14
CA GLY A 89 21.48 -6.21 29.37
C GLY A 89 21.56 -6.04 27.85
N ALA A 90 21.44 -4.82 27.30
CA ALA A 90 21.55 -4.58 25.85
C ALA A 90 22.94 -4.91 25.29
N LEU A 91 24.00 -4.62 26.06
CA LEU A 91 25.37 -4.91 25.67
C LEU A 91 25.70 -6.39 25.93
N ASN A 92 26.30 -7.05 24.93
CA ASN A 92 26.91 -8.37 25.09
C ASN A 92 27.97 -8.31 26.20
N ASN A 93 28.27 -9.43 26.87
CA ASN A 93 29.20 -9.56 28.02
C ASN A 93 30.64 -9.07 27.72
N GLN A 94 30.79 -7.77 27.48
CA GLN A 94 32.02 -7.05 27.18
C GLN A 94 32.72 -6.81 28.52
N SER A 95 33.98 -7.21 28.63
CA SER A 95 34.76 -7.06 29.87
C SER A 95 35.10 -5.60 30.21
N THR A 96 34.96 -4.68 29.25
CA THR A 96 35.28 -3.26 29.41
C THR A 96 34.06 -2.38 29.11
N PRO A 97 33.82 -1.32 29.89
CA PRO A 97 32.81 -0.31 29.57
C PRO A 97 33.04 0.28 28.18
N VAL A 98 31.94 0.54 27.47
CA VAL A 98 31.93 0.99 26.08
C VAL A 98 31.56 2.47 26.02
N LYS A 99 32.32 3.27 25.26
CA LYS A 99 31.99 4.68 25.02
C LYS A 99 31.33 4.84 23.65
N PHE A 100 30.13 5.41 23.65
CA PHE A 100 29.35 5.63 22.45
C PHE A 100 29.71 6.97 21.79
N THR A 101 29.49 7.04 20.48
CA THR A 101 29.67 8.25 19.68
C THR A 101 28.40 8.56 18.89
N VAL A 102 28.07 9.84 18.79
CA VAL A 102 27.03 10.36 17.89
C VAL A 102 27.68 11.48 17.08
N GLU A 103 27.48 11.47 15.77
CA GLU A 103 28.06 12.41 14.82
C GLU A 103 27.05 12.78 13.73
N ILE A 104 27.23 13.90 13.03
CA ILE A 104 26.45 14.16 11.80
C ILE A 104 26.81 13.08 10.77
N GLY A 105 25.79 12.45 10.18
CA GLY A 105 26.00 11.44 9.15
C GLY A 105 26.57 12.04 7.85
N LYS A 106 27.25 11.21 7.06
CA LYS A 106 27.94 11.61 5.82
C LYS A 106 27.34 11.00 4.56
N VAL A 107 26.16 10.40 4.66
CA VAL A 107 25.50 9.71 3.55
C VAL A 107 24.83 10.74 2.66
N THR A 108 25.32 10.88 1.44
CA THR A 108 24.80 11.80 0.41
C THR A 108 23.92 11.11 -0.63
N THR A 109 23.77 9.80 -0.56
CA THR A 109 22.90 9.04 -1.46
C THR A 109 21.43 9.30 -1.09
N PRO A 110 20.58 9.76 -2.03
CA PRO A 110 19.16 9.96 -1.76
C PRO A 110 18.43 8.61 -1.59
N PRO A 111 17.31 8.55 -0.84
CA PRO A 111 16.45 7.38 -0.86
C PRO A 111 15.87 7.17 -2.27
N LYS A 112 15.58 5.91 -2.63
CA LYS A 112 15.00 5.57 -3.94
C LYS A 112 13.64 6.25 -4.14
N ALA A 113 13.37 6.68 -5.37
CA ALA A 113 12.19 7.48 -5.70
C ALA A 113 10.85 6.77 -5.41
N ASP A 114 10.79 5.46 -5.60
CA ASP A 114 9.64 4.58 -5.38
C ASP A 114 9.25 4.43 -3.89
N THR A 115 10.16 4.76 -2.96
CA THR A 115 9.87 4.73 -1.52
C THR A 115 8.96 5.88 -1.07
N GLY A 116 8.88 6.97 -1.83
CA GLY A 116 8.16 8.18 -1.41
C GLY A 116 8.81 8.94 -0.24
N ALA A 117 10.05 8.62 0.13
CA ALA A 117 10.74 9.28 1.25
C ALA A 117 11.32 10.66 0.84
N THR A 118 11.04 11.67 1.66
CA THR A 118 11.56 13.03 1.54
C THR A 118 12.53 13.34 2.68
N VAL A 119 13.74 13.74 2.33
CA VAL A 119 14.83 14.04 3.28
C VAL A 119 14.52 15.35 4.01
N LEU A 120 14.49 15.30 5.35
CA LEU A 120 14.48 16.50 6.20
C LEU A 120 15.92 17.05 6.33
N ASN A 121 16.07 18.25 6.90
CA ASN A 121 17.39 18.88 7.09
C ASN A 121 18.42 17.91 7.68
N PRO A 122 19.40 17.42 6.88
CA PRO A 122 20.24 16.32 7.30
C PRO A 122 21.28 16.74 8.34
N LEU A 123 21.60 18.03 8.47
CA LEU A 123 22.44 18.53 9.56
C LEU A 123 21.78 18.33 10.93
N LYS A 124 20.44 18.33 11.00
CA LYS A 124 19.67 18.03 12.21
C LYS A 124 19.30 16.56 12.33
N TYR A 125 18.95 15.94 11.22
CA TYR A 125 18.24 14.66 11.24
C TYR A 125 19.03 13.47 10.71
N GLN A 126 20.24 13.65 10.17
CA GLN A 126 21.13 12.54 9.83
C GLN A 126 22.21 12.36 10.90
N ARG A 127 22.23 11.22 11.59
CA ARG A 127 23.16 10.93 12.70
C ARG A 127 23.82 9.58 12.53
N GLN A 128 25.15 9.57 12.60
CA GLN A 128 25.94 8.35 12.70
C GLN A 128 26.13 7.98 14.17
N PHE A 129 25.62 6.81 14.55
CA PHE A 129 25.84 6.22 15.87
C PHE A 129 26.97 5.20 15.78
N GLY A 130 27.80 5.10 16.81
CA GLY A 130 28.93 4.19 16.81
C GLY A 130 29.59 4.07 18.18
N LEU A 131 30.78 3.45 18.20
CA LEU A 131 31.64 3.33 19.36
C LEU A 131 32.99 4.03 19.14
N GLU A 132 33.56 4.55 20.22
CA GLU A 132 34.95 5.02 20.25
C GLU A 132 35.89 3.79 20.28
N SER A 133 36.77 3.63 19.28
CA SER A 133 37.78 2.55 19.35
C SER A 133 38.86 2.87 20.39
N SER A 134 39.55 1.83 20.85
CA SER A 134 40.74 1.92 21.70
C SER A 134 41.93 2.70 21.09
N LYS A 135 41.83 3.18 19.84
CA LYS A 135 42.83 4.00 19.13
C LYS A 135 42.29 5.35 18.63
N GLY A 136 41.08 5.77 19.01
CA GLY A 136 40.49 7.06 18.60
C GLY A 136 39.91 7.12 17.18
N ALA A 137 39.87 6.00 16.44
CA ALA A 137 39.08 5.85 15.22
C ALA A 137 37.68 5.28 15.54
N VAL A 138 36.66 5.48 14.70
CA VAL A 138 35.37 4.78 14.83
C VAL A 138 35.58 3.32 14.42
N GLN A 139 35.25 2.36 15.28
CA GLN A 139 35.36 0.93 14.94
C GLN A 139 34.17 0.54 14.04
N GLU A 140 34.43 -0.03 12.86
CA GLU A 140 33.40 -0.42 11.88
C GLU A 140 32.71 -1.76 12.19
N GLU A 141 33.18 -2.50 13.20
CA GLU A 141 32.54 -3.75 13.62
C GLU A 141 31.14 -3.44 14.19
N PRO A 142 30.04 -4.00 13.63
CA PRO A 142 28.71 -3.66 14.06
C PRO A 142 28.46 -4.23 15.46
N VAL A 143 28.32 -3.34 16.44
CA VAL A 143 27.78 -3.71 17.75
C VAL A 143 26.38 -4.26 17.52
N GLN A 144 26.21 -5.55 17.80
CA GLN A 144 24.90 -6.18 17.85
C GLN A 144 24.43 -6.21 19.30
N PHE A 145 23.24 -5.70 19.57
CA PHE A 145 22.68 -5.66 20.91
C PHE A 145 21.83 -6.91 21.22
N ASN A 146 21.91 -7.37 22.47
CA ASN A 146 21.06 -8.43 23.02
C ASN A 146 19.63 -7.96 23.30
N ALA A 147 19.44 -6.65 23.45
CA ALA A 147 18.17 -5.97 23.67
C ALA A 147 18.13 -4.73 22.77
N PRO A 148 16.97 -4.29 22.25
CA PRO A 148 16.94 -3.10 21.42
C PRO A 148 17.35 -1.87 22.23
N VAL A 149 18.25 -1.07 21.67
CA VAL A 149 18.51 0.30 22.14
C VAL A 149 17.51 1.24 21.45
N GLU A 150 17.15 2.34 22.09
CA GLU A 150 16.23 3.32 21.50
C GLU A 150 17.00 4.57 21.07
N ILE A 151 16.84 4.96 19.82
CA ILE A 151 17.33 6.25 19.31
C ILE A 151 16.16 7.23 19.21
N SER A 152 16.41 8.48 19.56
CA SER A 152 15.37 9.51 19.59
C SER A 152 15.85 10.84 19.02
N PHE A 153 15.01 11.46 18.20
CA PHE A 153 15.25 12.75 17.57
C PHE A 153 14.23 13.77 18.05
N PRO A 154 14.64 14.93 18.60
CA PRO A 154 13.74 16.03 18.85
C PRO A 154 13.28 16.62 17.51
N VAL A 155 11.97 16.77 17.34
CA VAL A 155 11.36 17.31 16.11
C VAL A 155 10.60 18.59 16.46
N ALA A 156 11.09 19.72 15.97
CA ALA A 156 10.39 21.00 16.11
C ALA A 156 9.37 21.17 14.96
N SER A 157 8.21 21.77 15.24
CA SER A 157 7.18 22.02 14.22
C SER A 157 7.69 22.89 13.07
N GLY A 158 8.61 23.82 13.33
CA GLY A 158 9.25 24.65 12.30
C GLY A 158 10.28 23.93 11.43
N ASP A 159 10.61 22.68 11.75
CA ASP A 159 11.53 21.87 10.94
C ASP A 159 10.83 21.06 9.85
N LEU A 160 9.49 20.97 9.90
CA LEU A 160 8.70 20.20 8.96
C LEU A 160 8.43 20.99 7.68
N PRO A 161 8.62 20.38 6.48
CA PRO A 161 8.19 21.00 5.23
C PRO A 161 6.67 21.25 5.22
N SER A 162 6.24 22.21 4.39
CA SER A 162 4.81 22.51 4.23
C SER A 162 4.01 21.25 3.83
N GLY A 163 2.89 20.99 4.52
CA GLY A 163 2.03 19.83 4.26
C GLY A 163 2.50 18.51 4.88
N ILE A 164 3.68 18.46 5.50
CA ILE A 164 4.18 17.27 6.20
C ILE A 164 3.74 17.31 7.67
N THR A 165 3.12 16.23 8.13
CA THR A 165 2.77 16.05 9.54
C THR A 165 3.75 15.12 10.25
N THR A 166 3.72 15.14 11.59
CA THR A 166 4.57 14.26 12.40
C THR A 166 4.24 12.78 12.23
N GLN A 167 3.00 12.44 11.84
CA GLN A 167 2.57 11.07 11.55
C GLN A 167 3.24 10.49 10.29
N GLN A 168 3.71 11.35 9.39
CA GLN A 168 4.40 10.93 8.17
C GLN A 168 5.90 10.72 8.41
N LEU A 169 6.43 11.01 9.60
CA LEU A 169 7.84 10.87 9.89
C LEU A 169 8.21 9.42 10.19
N ALA A 170 9.34 8.99 9.66
CA ALA A 170 9.96 7.73 10.03
C ALA A 170 11.48 7.87 10.10
N ILE A 171 12.09 7.02 10.91
CA ILE A 171 13.54 6.85 11.00
C ILE A 171 13.95 5.77 10.00
N TYR A 172 14.95 6.09 9.21
CA TYR A 172 15.60 5.21 8.23
C TYR A 172 17.02 4.93 8.69
N TRP A 173 17.55 3.77 8.36
CA TRP A 173 18.98 3.47 8.53
C TRP A 173 19.64 3.25 7.18
N TRP A 174 20.92 3.60 7.10
CA TRP A 174 21.72 3.40 5.91
C TRP A 174 22.25 1.97 5.86
N ASN A 175 21.80 1.20 4.88
CA ASN A 175 22.31 -0.15 4.61
C ASN A 175 23.51 -0.05 3.67
N THR A 176 24.71 -0.13 4.23
CA THR A 176 25.97 -0.05 3.48
C THR A 176 26.14 -1.18 2.46
N THR A 177 25.53 -2.34 2.69
CA THR A 177 25.61 -3.47 1.75
C THR A 177 24.71 -3.26 0.53
N LYS A 178 23.54 -2.63 0.73
CA LYS A 178 22.61 -2.29 -0.36
C LYS A 178 22.89 -0.93 -0.98
N ASN A 179 23.73 -0.11 -0.34
CA ASN A 179 23.92 1.30 -0.68
C ASN A 179 22.57 2.03 -0.75
N ASP A 180 21.71 1.79 0.25
CA ASP A 180 20.32 2.27 0.24
C ASP A 180 19.79 2.57 1.66
N TRP A 181 18.75 3.40 1.73
CA TRP A 181 18.03 3.72 2.95
C TRP A 181 16.91 2.72 3.21
N VAL A 182 16.88 2.16 4.40
CA VAL A 182 15.88 1.17 4.83
C VAL A 182 15.05 1.74 5.97
N LYS A 183 13.73 1.74 5.79
CA LYS A 183 12.78 2.25 6.78
C LYS A 183 12.75 1.35 8.01
N LEU A 184 12.87 1.95 9.21
CA LEU A 184 12.61 1.26 10.49
C LEU A 184 11.22 1.60 11.06
N GLY A 185 10.65 2.75 10.66
CA GLY A 185 9.42 3.27 11.24
C GLY A 185 9.74 4.27 12.36
N GLY A 186 8.92 4.32 13.39
CA GLY A 186 9.11 5.23 14.51
C GLY A 186 7.80 5.71 15.12
N VAL A 187 7.88 6.19 16.35
CA VAL A 187 6.75 6.71 17.11
C VAL A 187 7.06 8.13 17.53
N PHE A 188 6.19 9.05 17.13
CA PHE A 188 6.27 10.44 17.56
C PHE A 188 5.50 10.62 18.86
N ASP A 189 6.19 11.11 19.90
CA ASP A 189 5.56 11.51 21.16
C ASP A 189 5.27 13.02 21.11
N PRO A 190 3.99 13.45 21.12
CA PRO A 190 3.62 14.86 21.04
C PRO A 190 3.93 15.66 22.32
N ILE A 191 4.12 14.99 23.46
CA ILE A 191 4.43 15.62 24.75
C ILE A 191 5.91 16.01 24.77
N THR A 192 6.79 15.06 24.48
CA THR A 192 8.24 15.30 24.44
C THR A 192 8.70 15.91 23.12
N LYS A 193 7.87 15.85 22.08
CA LYS A 193 8.16 16.26 20.70
C LYS A 193 9.35 15.49 20.12
N THR A 194 9.38 14.19 20.36
CA THR A 194 10.48 13.32 19.93
C THR A 194 9.96 12.19 19.06
N LEU A 195 10.67 11.90 17.97
CA LEU A 195 10.49 10.69 17.18
C LEU A 195 11.50 9.64 17.64
N SER A 196 11.03 8.47 18.06
CA SER A 196 11.88 7.40 18.58
C SER A 196 11.69 6.08 17.83
N VAL A 197 12.75 5.27 17.74
CA VAL A 197 12.66 3.90 17.22
C VAL A 197 13.65 2.97 17.95
N PRO A 198 13.27 1.72 18.24
CA PRO A 198 14.18 0.67 18.69
C PRO A 198 15.09 0.19 17.55
N THR A 199 16.34 -0.17 17.86
CA THR A 199 17.27 -0.80 16.90
C THR A 199 18.22 -1.76 17.61
N TYR A 200 18.71 -2.77 16.87
CA TYR A 200 19.62 -3.81 17.37
C TYR A 200 21.05 -3.67 16.87
N HIS A 201 21.32 -2.64 16.08
CA HIS A 201 22.64 -2.36 15.55
C HIS A 201 22.90 -0.86 15.54
N PHE A 202 24.08 -0.46 15.10
CA PHE A 202 24.36 0.93 14.74
C PHE A 202 24.52 1.09 13.24
N SER A 203 24.27 2.31 12.78
CA SER A 203 24.47 2.79 11.42
C SER A 203 24.40 4.32 11.41
N THR A 204 24.40 4.90 10.22
CA THR A 204 23.83 6.23 9.99
C THR A 204 22.32 6.11 9.93
N TYR A 205 21.62 6.93 10.70
CA TYR A 205 20.16 7.05 10.71
C TYR A 205 19.74 8.42 10.19
N ALA A 206 18.56 8.49 9.60
CA ALA A 206 17.96 9.72 9.13
C ALA A 206 16.46 9.79 9.48
N VAL A 207 15.98 10.94 9.95
CA VAL A 207 14.53 11.24 9.95
C VAL A 207 14.13 11.72 8.55
N MET A 208 13.16 11.06 7.95
CA MET A 208 12.58 11.41 6.65
C MET A 208 11.05 11.42 6.74
N ALA A 209 10.39 12.15 5.85
CA ALA A 209 8.94 12.11 5.70
C ALA A 209 8.56 11.09 4.63
N ASP A 210 7.77 10.09 5.00
CA ASP A 210 7.14 9.17 4.07
C ASP A 210 5.80 9.77 3.59
N VAL A 211 5.80 10.30 2.37
CA VAL A 211 4.60 10.89 1.76
C VAL A 211 3.80 9.88 0.94
N SER A 212 4.17 8.60 0.99
CA SER A 212 3.38 7.57 0.32
C SER A 212 2.04 7.39 1.02
N SER A 213 0.97 7.17 0.23
CA SER A 213 -0.34 6.88 0.80
C SER A 213 -0.31 5.55 1.55
N VAL A 214 -0.92 5.55 2.74
CA VAL A 214 -1.15 4.32 3.49
C VAL A 214 -2.40 3.65 2.91
N PRO A 215 -2.30 2.40 2.42
CA PRO A 215 -3.45 1.71 1.85
C PRO A 215 -4.57 1.55 2.87
N LYS A 216 -5.80 1.75 2.42
CA LYS A 216 -7.01 1.48 3.20
C LYS A 216 -7.14 0.00 3.56
N ARG A 217 -6.77 -0.87 2.61
CA ARG A 217 -6.81 -2.33 2.75
C ARG A 217 -5.55 -2.97 2.16
N LEU A 218 -5.05 -3.99 2.84
CA LEU A 218 -3.98 -4.88 2.38
C LEU A 218 -4.57 -6.27 2.26
N ALA A 219 -4.78 -6.75 1.03
CA ALA A 219 -5.45 -8.01 0.77
C ALA A 219 -5.01 -8.62 -0.57
N GLY A 220 -4.96 -9.95 -0.61
CA GLY A 220 -4.91 -10.74 -1.83
C GLY A 220 -6.11 -11.69 -1.91
N LEU A 221 -6.11 -12.59 -2.91
CA LEU A 221 -7.18 -13.58 -3.09
C LEU A 221 -7.18 -14.63 -1.97
N ASP A 222 -6.03 -14.84 -1.34
CA ASP A 222 -5.83 -15.77 -0.23
C ASP A 222 -4.86 -15.20 0.83
N ARG A 223 -4.54 -16.03 1.84
CA ARG A 223 -3.61 -15.68 2.92
C ARG A 223 -2.17 -15.47 2.44
N PHE A 224 -1.73 -16.20 1.42
CA PHE A 224 -0.38 -16.10 0.87
C PHE A 224 -0.21 -14.76 0.17
N GLN A 225 -1.15 -14.41 -0.70
CA GLN A 225 -1.15 -13.13 -1.39
C GLN A 225 -1.39 -11.96 -0.45
N THR A 226 -2.22 -12.12 0.60
CA THR A 226 -2.37 -11.09 1.64
C THR A 226 -1.04 -10.85 2.37
N ALA A 227 -0.33 -11.90 2.76
CA ALA A 227 1.01 -11.79 3.34
C ALA A 227 2.00 -11.08 2.38
N ASN A 228 1.96 -11.42 1.09
CA ASN A 228 2.79 -10.77 0.08
C ASN A 228 2.48 -9.27 -0.06
N VAL A 229 1.20 -8.88 -0.08
CA VAL A 229 0.79 -7.47 -0.13
C VAL A 229 1.25 -6.70 1.11
N VAL A 230 1.15 -7.32 2.29
CA VAL A 230 1.68 -6.75 3.54
C VAL A 230 3.21 -6.59 3.47
N ALA A 231 3.92 -7.57 2.91
CA ALA A 231 5.37 -7.52 2.71
C ALA A 231 5.77 -6.41 1.73
N THR A 232 5.15 -6.33 0.56
CA THR A 232 5.38 -5.24 -0.41
C THR A 232 5.12 -3.87 0.20
N GLN A 233 4.09 -3.73 1.04
CA GLN A 233 3.78 -2.46 1.70
C GLN A 233 4.84 -2.05 2.74
N GLY A 234 5.33 -2.99 3.56
CA GLY A 234 6.31 -2.72 4.61
C GLY A 234 7.75 -2.58 4.10
N TRP A 235 8.10 -3.31 3.04
CA TRP A 235 9.47 -3.46 2.53
C TRP A 235 9.56 -3.08 1.05
N LYS A 236 9.09 -1.89 0.69
CA LYS A 236 9.05 -1.37 -0.70
C LYS A 236 10.39 -1.44 -1.44
N ALA A 237 11.51 -1.24 -0.72
CA ALA A 237 12.87 -1.32 -1.27
C ALA A 237 13.48 -2.74 -1.23
N GLY A 238 12.67 -3.76 -0.90
CA GLY A 238 13.10 -5.12 -0.60
C GLY A 238 13.53 -5.30 0.86
N ALA A 239 13.85 -6.55 1.24
CA ALA A 239 14.24 -6.93 2.59
C ALA A 239 15.55 -7.75 2.57
N ASP A 240 16.45 -7.54 3.53
CA ASP A 240 17.68 -8.36 3.64
C ASP A 240 17.41 -9.74 4.24
N ASN A 241 16.33 -9.87 4.99
CA ASN A 241 15.91 -11.08 5.66
C ASN A 241 14.44 -11.32 5.31
N VAL A 242 14.04 -12.58 5.17
CA VAL A 242 12.64 -13.01 5.09
C VAL A 242 12.40 -14.04 6.18
N VAL A 243 11.25 -13.97 6.85
CA VAL A 243 10.78 -15.02 7.76
C VAL A 243 9.67 -15.80 7.05
N LEU A 244 9.83 -17.12 6.94
CA LEU A 244 8.86 -18.01 6.32
C LEU A 244 8.20 -18.88 7.40
N VAL A 245 6.88 -18.86 7.44
CA VAL A 245 6.06 -19.62 8.41
C VAL A 245 5.01 -20.45 7.68
N ASN A 246 4.51 -21.51 8.31
CA ASN A 246 3.42 -22.29 7.72
C ASN A 246 2.07 -21.56 7.84
N ALA A 247 1.33 -21.52 6.73
CA ALA A 247 0.08 -20.77 6.61
C ALA A 247 -1.11 -21.35 7.40
N TYR A 248 -1.02 -22.62 7.83
CA TYR A 248 -2.09 -23.37 8.49
C TYR A 248 -1.71 -23.85 9.90
N ALA A 249 -0.42 -23.91 10.22
CA ALA A 249 0.09 -24.32 11.53
C ALA A 249 0.48 -23.11 12.37
N PHE A 250 -0.52 -22.46 12.99
CA PHE A 250 -0.29 -21.25 13.78
C PHE A 250 0.69 -21.44 14.93
N SER A 251 0.75 -22.64 15.50
CA SER A 251 1.36 -22.90 16.80
C SER A 251 2.83 -22.50 16.90
N ASP A 252 3.59 -22.66 15.83
CA ASP A 252 5.00 -22.24 15.76
C ASP A 252 5.15 -20.77 15.35
N ALA A 253 4.19 -20.23 14.59
CA ALA A 253 4.30 -18.93 13.93
C ALA A 253 4.04 -17.73 14.87
N LEU A 254 3.22 -17.89 15.91
CA LEU A 254 2.77 -16.78 16.76
C LEU A 254 3.91 -16.05 17.49
N ALA A 255 4.99 -16.76 17.82
CA ALA A 255 6.16 -16.18 18.49
C ALA A 255 7.15 -15.51 17.52
N ALA A 256 6.91 -15.59 16.19
CA ALA A 256 7.87 -15.14 15.18
C ALA A 256 7.95 -13.61 15.04
N VAL A 257 6.88 -12.88 15.35
CA VAL A 257 6.75 -11.44 15.08
C VAL A 257 7.90 -10.61 15.70
N PRO A 258 8.29 -10.81 16.97
CA PRO A 258 9.42 -10.08 17.53
C PRO A 258 10.76 -10.36 16.85
N LEU A 259 11.01 -11.60 16.46
CA LEU A 259 12.24 -11.96 15.74
C LEU A 259 12.24 -11.38 14.32
N ALA A 260 11.10 -11.43 13.62
CA ALA A 260 10.95 -10.83 12.30
C ALA A 260 11.23 -9.33 12.33
N PHE A 261 10.73 -8.61 13.34
CA PHE A 261 11.01 -7.19 13.55
C PHE A 261 12.49 -6.92 13.84
N LYS A 262 13.13 -7.72 14.72
CA LYS A 262 14.60 -7.62 14.98
C LYS A 262 15.42 -7.78 13.70
N LEU A 263 15.00 -8.67 12.81
CA LEU A 263 15.65 -8.92 11.52
C LEU A 263 15.24 -7.93 10.42
N ASN A 264 14.31 -7.01 10.72
CA ASN A 264 13.64 -6.16 9.74
C ASN A 264 13.16 -6.96 8.52
N ALA A 265 12.41 -8.04 8.78
CA ALA A 265 12.01 -9.04 7.79
C ALA A 265 10.48 -9.14 7.67
N PRO A 266 9.92 -9.20 6.45
CA PRO A 266 8.53 -9.60 6.29
C PRO A 266 8.33 -11.05 6.73
N ILE A 267 7.11 -11.33 7.21
CA ILE A 267 6.64 -12.71 7.38
C ILE A 267 5.87 -13.10 6.11
N LEU A 268 6.35 -14.13 5.43
CA LEU A 268 5.70 -14.77 4.30
C LEU A 268 5.22 -16.17 4.69
N LEU A 269 4.30 -16.72 3.89
CA LEU A 269 3.60 -17.96 4.22
C LEU A 269 3.97 -19.09 3.25
N THR A 270 4.07 -20.31 3.76
CA THR A 270 4.25 -21.53 2.96
C THR A 270 3.27 -22.61 3.40
N GLU A 271 3.04 -23.61 2.56
CA GLU A 271 2.46 -24.88 3.01
C GLU A 271 3.55 -25.80 3.58
N THR A 272 3.14 -26.95 4.13
CA THR A 272 4.08 -27.91 4.71
C THR A 272 5.08 -28.44 3.69
N ASN A 273 4.61 -28.78 2.50
CA ASN A 273 5.40 -29.44 1.46
C ASN A 273 5.55 -28.62 0.17
N THR A 274 4.87 -27.47 0.09
CA THR A 274 4.80 -26.65 -1.11
C THR A 274 5.06 -25.19 -0.74
N LEU A 275 6.09 -24.59 -1.34
CA LEU A 275 6.22 -23.15 -1.43
C LEU A 275 5.35 -22.69 -2.60
N THR A 276 4.33 -21.88 -2.34
CA THR A 276 3.42 -21.44 -3.40
C THR A 276 4.18 -20.57 -4.41
N PRO A 277 3.82 -20.61 -5.71
CA PRO A 277 4.47 -19.77 -6.72
C PRO A 277 4.42 -18.28 -6.35
N SER A 278 3.27 -17.80 -5.86
CA SER A 278 3.11 -16.41 -5.44
C SER A 278 4.03 -16.02 -4.28
N THR A 279 4.24 -16.89 -3.30
CA THR A 279 5.20 -16.60 -2.22
C THR A 279 6.64 -16.67 -2.73
N LEU A 280 6.98 -17.60 -3.62
CA LEU A 280 8.33 -17.64 -4.21
C LEU A 280 8.64 -16.36 -5.00
N GLU A 281 7.70 -15.87 -5.81
CA GLU A 281 7.81 -14.60 -6.53
C GLU A 281 8.05 -13.43 -5.55
N GLU A 282 7.31 -13.37 -4.45
CA GLU A 282 7.50 -12.32 -3.44
C GLU A 282 8.86 -12.43 -2.73
N ILE A 283 9.32 -13.65 -2.41
CA ILE A 283 10.67 -13.87 -1.87
C ILE A 283 11.72 -13.34 -2.86
N GLN A 284 11.58 -13.63 -4.15
CA GLN A 284 12.51 -13.15 -5.18
C GLN A 284 12.48 -11.63 -5.29
N LYS A 285 11.30 -11.02 -5.29
CA LYS A 285 11.09 -9.56 -5.29
C LYS A 285 11.75 -8.88 -4.09
N MET A 286 11.70 -9.51 -2.91
CA MET A 286 12.33 -8.98 -1.70
C MET A 286 13.85 -8.99 -1.76
N THR A 287 14.47 -9.81 -2.62
CA THR A 287 15.92 -9.99 -2.74
C THR A 287 16.63 -10.28 -1.40
N PRO A 288 16.15 -11.25 -0.60
CA PRO A 288 16.74 -11.54 0.69
C PRO A 288 18.13 -12.14 0.56
N LYS A 289 18.97 -11.81 1.53
CA LYS A 289 20.25 -12.49 1.77
C LYS A 289 20.06 -13.69 2.67
N LYS A 290 19.08 -13.65 3.57
CA LYS A 290 18.79 -14.73 4.52
C LYS A 290 17.31 -15.06 4.59
N ILE A 291 17.01 -16.34 4.75
CA ILE A 291 15.65 -16.84 4.97
C ILE A 291 15.62 -17.57 6.32
N THR A 292 14.65 -17.22 7.15
CA THR A 292 14.43 -17.85 8.46
C THR A 292 13.13 -18.63 8.44
N LEU A 293 13.22 -19.95 8.57
CA LEU A 293 12.09 -20.86 8.69
C LEU A 293 11.66 -20.98 10.15
N ILE A 294 10.37 -20.80 10.43
CA ILE A 294 9.82 -21.01 11.77
C ILE A 294 8.96 -22.27 11.78
N GLY A 295 9.34 -23.21 12.66
CA GLY A 295 8.69 -24.49 12.83
C GLY A 295 9.57 -25.68 12.42
N GLY A 296 9.24 -26.84 12.99
CA GLY A 296 9.93 -28.10 12.73
C GLY A 296 9.71 -28.62 11.30
N THR A 297 10.38 -29.71 10.94
CA THR A 297 10.26 -30.32 9.59
C THR A 297 8.89 -30.90 9.30
N ALA A 298 8.08 -31.19 10.32
CA ALA A 298 6.68 -31.58 10.16
C ALA A 298 5.77 -30.40 9.77
N VAL A 299 6.22 -29.16 10.00
CA VAL A 299 5.47 -27.93 9.74
C VAL A 299 5.97 -27.24 8.47
N ILE A 300 7.27 -27.20 8.24
CA ILE A 300 7.86 -26.79 6.96
C ILE A 300 8.89 -27.85 6.59
N SER A 301 8.61 -28.62 5.54
CA SER A 301 9.40 -29.79 5.17
C SER A 301 10.89 -29.50 4.96
N GLN A 302 11.71 -30.54 5.11
CA GLN A 302 13.12 -30.47 4.75
C GLN A 302 13.31 -30.20 3.25
N ALA A 303 12.34 -30.58 2.41
CA ALA A 303 12.40 -30.34 0.96
C ALA A 303 12.35 -28.85 0.62
N ILE A 304 11.45 -28.08 1.24
CA ILE A 304 11.39 -26.62 1.07
C ILE A 304 12.71 -25.97 1.51
N GLN A 305 13.25 -26.39 2.66
CA GLN A 305 14.53 -25.87 3.13
C GLN A 305 15.65 -26.16 2.12
N ALA A 306 15.78 -27.40 1.65
CA ALA A 306 16.79 -27.79 0.68
C ALA A 306 16.64 -27.07 -0.67
N GLU A 307 15.41 -26.72 -1.08
CA GLU A 307 15.17 -25.90 -2.27
C GLU A 307 15.68 -24.47 -2.09
N LEU A 308 15.37 -23.84 -0.96
CA LEU A 308 15.84 -22.49 -0.64
C LEU A 308 17.36 -22.47 -0.48
N GLU A 309 17.97 -23.48 0.14
CA GLU A 309 19.42 -23.59 0.32
C GLU A 309 20.18 -23.66 -1.02
N LYS A 310 19.58 -24.23 -2.06
CA LYS A 310 20.19 -24.24 -3.42
C LYS A 310 20.29 -22.84 -4.02
N VAL A 311 19.36 -21.95 -3.68
CA VAL A 311 19.28 -20.59 -4.23
C VAL A 311 20.07 -19.61 -3.37
N TYR A 312 19.93 -19.68 -2.05
CA TYR A 312 20.47 -18.69 -1.12
C TYR A 312 21.74 -19.16 -0.39
N GLY A 313 22.06 -20.45 -0.45
CA GLY A 313 23.18 -21.07 0.28
C GLY A 313 22.77 -21.59 1.66
N ALA A 314 23.37 -22.70 2.09
CA ALA A 314 23.03 -23.38 3.35
C ALA A 314 23.19 -22.48 4.60
N ASP A 315 24.26 -21.67 4.64
CA ASP A 315 24.52 -20.77 5.79
C ASP A 315 23.53 -19.59 5.89
N ASN A 316 22.71 -19.38 4.85
CA ASN A 316 21.75 -18.29 4.76
C ASN A 316 20.30 -18.74 4.95
N VAL A 317 20.04 -20.04 5.10
CA VAL A 317 18.71 -20.58 5.41
C VAL A 317 18.73 -21.17 6.82
N LEU A 318 18.12 -20.46 7.77
CA LEU A 318 18.12 -20.83 9.18
C LEU A 318 16.76 -21.36 9.58
N ARG A 319 16.72 -22.37 10.46
CA ARG A 319 15.45 -22.90 11.01
C ARG A 319 15.41 -22.74 12.52
N TYR A 320 14.31 -22.19 13.02
CA TYR A 320 13.94 -22.24 14.43
C TYR A 320 12.67 -23.08 14.58
N GLY A 321 12.84 -24.37 14.92
CA GLY A 321 11.75 -25.31 15.10
C GLY A 321 12.08 -26.32 16.18
N GLY A 322 11.27 -26.34 17.25
CA GLY A 322 11.39 -27.31 18.33
C GLY A 322 10.58 -28.58 18.08
N SER A 323 10.55 -29.47 19.07
CA SER A 323 9.66 -30.65 19.08
C SER A 323 8.17 -30.27 19.16
N ASP A 324 7.89 -29.09 19.70
CA ASP A 324 6.57 -28.51 19.86
C ASP A 324 6.66 -26.98 19.85
N ARG A 325 5.49 -26.32 19.90
CA ARG A 325 5.33 -24.87 19.92
C ARG A 325 6.02 -24.16 21.09
N TYR A 326 6.12 -24.81 22.25
CA TYR A 326 6.76 -24.25 23.44
C TYR A 326 8.27 -24.19 23.24
N SER A 327 8.81 -25.27 22.69
CA SER A 327 10.22 -25.42 22.31
C SER A 327 10.59 -24.48 21.16
N THR A 328 9.72 -24.34 20.14
CA THR A 328 9.89 -23.34 19.07
C THR A 328 9.93 -21.91 19.64
N ALA A 329 9.00 -21.54 20.52
CA ALA A 329 8.99 -20.23 21.16
C ALA A 329 10.24 -19.97 22.02
N ALA A 330 10.75 -20.98 22.73
CA ALA A 330 11.99 -20.88 23.51
C ALA A 330 13.23 -20.65 22.62
N LEU A 331 13.29 -21.30 21.45
CA LEU A 331 14.36 -21.07 20.45
C LEU A 331 14.29 -19.66 19.88
N ILE A 332 13.09 -19.19 19.55
CA ILE A 332 12.88 -17.80 19.07
C ILE A 332 13.28 -16.79 20.15
N ALA A 333 12.91 -17.01 21.41
CA ALA A 333 13.30 -16.16 22.51
C ALA A 333 14.82 -16.07 22.67
N THR A 334 15.52 -17.19 22.45
CA THR A 334 16.99 -17.22 22.45
C THR A 334 17.59 -16.41 21.30
N ALA A 335 17.04 -16.54 20.09
CA ALA A 335 17.49 -15.77 18.93
C ALA A 335 17.18 -14.26 19.05
N LEU A 336 16.07 -13.91 19.72
CA LEU A 336 15.68 -12.53 19.99
C LEU A 336 16.63 -11.85 20.99
N GLY A 337 16.98 -12.56 22.07
CA GLY A 337 17.76 -12.02 23.19
C GLY A 337 16.86 -11.61 24.37
N THR A 338 17.43 -10.90 25.34
CA THR A 338 16.76 -10.61 26.62
C THR A 338 16.60 -9.12 26.89
N THR A 339 15.41 -8.75 27.38
CA THR A 339 15.10 -7.46 28.00
C THR A 339 14.82 -7.59 29.50
N GLY A 340 15.03 -8.79 30.07
CA GLY A 340 14.56 -9.17 31.41
C GLY A 340 13.03 -9.32 31.50
N LYS A 341 12.32 -9.30 30.37
CA LYS A 341 10.87 -9.45 30.28
C LYS A 341 10.48 -10.58 29.34
N ALA A 342 9.30 -11.16 29.56
CA ALA A 342 8.64 -12.06 28.61
C ALA A 342 7.14 -11.80 28.59
N ILE A 343 6.51 -12.08 27.45
CA ILE A 343 5.06 -12.17 27.33
C ILE A 343 4.67 -13.63 27.42
N ILE A 344 3.60 -13.91 28.16
CA ILE A 344 3.03 -15.25 28.33
C ILE A 344 1.61 -15.27 27.79
N ALA A 345 1.37 -16.12 26.79
CA ALA A 345 0.05 -16.39 26.23
C ALA A 345 -0.24 -17.91 26.29
N ASN A 346 -1.50 -18.30 26.14
CA ASN A 346 -1.86 -19.71 26.07
C ASN A 346 -1.49 -20.27 24.67
N GLY A 347 -0.68 -21.32 24.62
CA GLY A 347 -0.26 -21.97 23.37
C GLY A 347 -1.13 -23.13 22.92
N GLY A 348 -2.20 -23.45 23.64
CA GLY A 348 -3.10 -24.58 23.38
C GLY A 348 -3.84 -24.47 22.05
N GLU A 349 -4.65 -25.48 21.76
CA GLU A 349 -5.48 -25.49 20.55
C GLU A 349 -6.43 -24.27 20.52
N ASN A 350 -6.61 -23.69 19.33
CA ASN A 350 -7.44 -22.50 19.09
C ASN A 350 -7.11 -21.26 19.94
N SER A 351 -5.93 -21.20 20.58
CA SER A 351 -5.53 -20.15 21.52
C SER A 351 -4.56 -19.12 20.91
N TYR A 352 -4.79 -18.70 19.67
CA TYR A 352 -3.85 -17.81 18.96
C TYR A 352 -4.06 -16.32 19.21
N ALA A 353 -5.30 -15.90 19.52
CA ALA A 353 -5.68 -14.50 19.47
C ALA A 353 -4.95 -13.63 20.52
N ASP A 354 -4.73 -14.15 21.72
CA ASP A 354 -4.05 -13.44 22.80
C ASP A 354 -2.59 -13.11 22.45
N ALA A 355 -1.89 -14.03 21.78
CA ALA A 355 -0.52 -13.81 21.31
C ALA A 355 -0.47 -12.78 20.17
N LEU A 356 -1.46 -12.81 19.26
CA LEU A 356 -1.54 -11.86 18.14
C LEU A 356 -1.86 -10.44 18.62
N ALA A 357 -2.75 -10.31 19.60
CA ALA A 357 -3.15 -9.04 20.22
C ALA A 357 -1.98 -8.22 20.79
N VAL A 358 -0.91 -8.90 21.23
CA VAL A 358 0.28 -8.27 21.83
C VAL A 358 1.50 -8.31 20.91
N SER A 359 1.38 -8.87 19.71
CA SER A 359 2.51 -9.15 18.82
C SER A 359 3.29 -7.89 18.40
N SER A 360 2.60 -6.80 18.06
CA SER A 360 3.24 -5.53 17.66
C SER A 360 3.98 -4.87 18.83
N TYR A 361 3.39 -4.92 20.04
CA TYR A 361 4.05 -4.47 21.27
C TYR A 361 5.32 -5.27 21.54
N ALA A 362 5.20 -6.60 21.50
CA ALA A 362 6.27 -7.55 21.77
C ALA A 362 7.46 -7.28 20.83
N ALA A 363 7.18 -7.10 19.54
CA ALA A 363 8.18 -6.79 18.54
C ALA A 363 8.88 -5.46 18.77
N TYR A 364 8.12 -4.37 18.92
CA TYR A 364 8.69 -3.05 19.12
C TYR A 364 9.53 -2.97 20.41
N LYS A 365 9.13 -3.67 21.48
CA LYS A 365 9.87 -3.69 22.75
C LYS A 365 10.97 -4.75 22.82
N GLY A 366 11.11 -5.61 21.81
CA GLY A 366 12.07 -6.72 21.82
C GLY A 366 11.80 -7.74 22.93
N ILE A 367 10.53 -7.99 23.24
CA ILE A 367 10.10 -8.91 24.29
C ILE A 367 9.67 -10.23 23.63
N PRO A 368 10.24 -11.39 24.05
CA PRO A 368 9.82 -12.67 23.51
C PRO A 368 8.40 -13.04 23.95
N ILE A 369 7.66 -13.68 23.06
CA ILE A 369 6.38 -14.32 23.36
C ILE A 369 6.66 -15.79 23.64
N LEU A 370 6.33 -16.23 24.85
CA LEU A 370 6.43 -17.62 25.30
C LEU A 370 5.01 -18.14 25.61
N PHE A 371 4.87 -19.47 25.58
CA PHE A 371 3.58 -20.10 25.72
C PHE A 371 3.44 -20.92 26.99
N THR A 372 2.24 -20.94 27.54
CA THR A 372 1.84 -21.87 28.60
C THR A 372 0.68 -22.74 28.11
N GLU A 373 0.44 -23.85 28.79
CA GLU A 373 -0.86 -24.50 28.75
C GLU A 373 -1.74 -23.97 29.89
N ARG A 374 -3.01 -24.35 29.87
CA ARG A 374 -3.96 -23.98 30.92
C ARG A 374 -3.57 -24.54 32.28
N THR A 375 -3.07 -25.77 32.34
CA THR A 375 -2.84 -26.51 33.59
C THR A 375 -1.36 -26.79 33.85
N VAL A 376 -0.48 -26.51 32.89
CA VAL A 376 0.95 -26.71 33.04
C VAL A 376 1.72 -25.54 32.43
N LEU A 377 2.75 -25.09 33.14
CA LEU A 377 3.77 -24.22 32.58
C LEU A 377 4.89 -25.13 32.04
N PRO A 378 5.03 -25.27 30.71
CA PRO A 378 5.93 -26.27 30.12
C PRO A 378 7.40 -26.00 30.42
N ASP A 379 8.20 -27.06 30.52
CA ASP A 379 9.65 -26.96 30.81
C ASP A 379 10.42 -26.06 29.82
N PRO A 380 10.18 -26.09 28.49
CA PRO A 380 10.83 -25.16 27.56
C PRO A 380 10.57 -23.69 27.92
N THR A 381 9.37 -23.36 28.40
CA THR A 381 9.03 -22.01 28.83
C THR A 381 9.75 -21.63 30.12
N VAL A 382 9.79 -22.52 31.11
CA VAL A 382 10.54 -22.30 32.37
C VAL A 382 12.04 -22.09 32.09
N GLN A 383 12.61 -22.91 31.20
CA GLN A 383 14.00 -22.80 30.78
C GLN A 383 14.27 -21.48 30.06
N ALA A 384 13.38 -21.06 29.15
CA ALA A 384 13.50 -19.79 28.46
C ALA A 384 13.43 -18.59 29.43
N LEU A 385 12.49 -18.60 30.39
CA LEU A 385 12.39 -17.55 31.42
C LEU A 385 13.69 -17.43 32.23
N THR A 386 14.30 -18.56 32.58
CA THR A 386 15.56 -18.61 33.33
C THR A 386 16.74 -18.14 32.48
N ALA A 387 16.88 -18.66 31.26
CA ALA A 387 17.98 -18.34 30.35
C ALA A 387 17.96 -16.85 29.95
N GLN A 388 16.77 -16.29 29.73
CA GLN A 388 16.58 -14.88 29.42
C GLN A 388 16.52 -13.99 30.67
N LYS A 389 16.81 -14.52 31.88
CA LYS A 389 16.84 -13.76 33.14
C LYS A 389 15.58 -12.91 33.36
N VAL A 390 14.42 -13.49 33.07
CA VAL A 390 13.14 -12.77 33.13
C VAL A 390 12.78 -12.48 34.59
N SER A 391 12.52 -11.21 34.91
CA SER A 391 12.10 -10.75 36.23
C SER A 391 10.71 -10.13 36.23
N SER A 392 10.12 -9.90 35.05
CA SER A 392 8.75 -9.40 34.88
C SER A 392 8.08 -10.05 33.68
N THR A 393 6.80 -10.35 33.81
CA THR A 393 6.01 -11.01 32.77
C THR A 393 4.74 -10.23 32.48
N ILE A 394 4.39 -10.18 31.19
CA ILE A 394 3.08 -9.70 30.74
C ILE A 394 2.26 -10.93 30.36
N VAL A 395 1.19 -11.19 31.07
CA VAL A 395 0.26 -12.28 30.78
C VAL A 395 -0.88 -11.74 29.94
N VAL A 396 -1.10 -12.29 28.75
CA VAL A 396 -2.22 -11.91 27.88
C VAL A 396 -3.19 -13.07 27.78
N GLY A 397 -4.43 -12.83 28.20
CA GLY A 397 -5.48 -13.83 28.32
C GLY A 397 -6.08 -13.91 29.73
N GLY A 398 -7.38 -14.21 29.80
CA GLY A 398 -8.13 -14.29 31.05
C GLY A 398 -7.74 -15.46 31.96
N SER A 399 -8.22 -15.44 33.20
CA SER A 399 -7.95 -16.51 34.19
C SER A 399 -8.52 -17.88 33.79
N TYR A 400 -9.46 -17.93 32.85
CA TYR A 400 -9.92 -19.18 32.27
C TYR A 400 -8.83 -19.87 31.42
N VAL A 401 -8.11 -19.11 30.59
CA VAL A 401 -7.09 -19.67 29.69
C VAL A 401 -5.72 -19.74 30.36
N ILE A 402 -5.41 -18.84 31.28
CA ILE A 402 -4.18 -18.84 32.07
C ILE A 402 -4.56 -18.62 33.54
N PRO A 403 -4.84 -19.69 34.31
CA PRO A 403 -5.33 -19.58 35.68
C PRO A 403 -4.25 -19.10 36.66
N GLU A 404 -4.69 -18.82 37.89
CA GLU A 404 -3.84 -18.16 38.90
C GLU A 404 -2.67 -19.05 39.37
N ASP A 405 -2.86 -20.37 39.37
CA ASP A 405 -1.81 -21.34 39.69
C ASP A 405 -0.63 -21.28 38.71
N ILE A 406 -0.89 -20.99 37.44
CA ILE A 406 0.15 -20.73 36.43
C ILE A 406 0.80 -19.37 36.70
N THR A 407 0.04 -18.31 36.95
CA THR A 407 0.62 -16.97 37.12
C THR A 407 1.42 -16.81 38.40
N GLN A 408 1.09 -17.52 39.47
CA GLN A 408 1.89 -17.56 40.70
C GLN A 408 3.29 -18.13 40.50
N ARG A 409 3.51 -18.88 39.41
CA ARG A 409 4.83 -19.44 39.04
C ARG A 409 5.64 -18.52 38.12
N LEU A 410 5.08 -17.38 37.71
CA LEU A 410 5.72 -16.43 36.81
C LEU A 410 6.24 -15.20 37.59
N PRO A 411 7.39 -14.63 37.20
CA PRO A 411 7.94 -13.47 37.88
C PRO A 411 7.24 -12.17 37.47
N GLY A 412 6.94 -11.30 38.43
CA GLY A 412 6.52 -9.90 38.20
C GLY A 412 5.37 -9.73 37.20
N VAL A 413 4.27 -10.46 37.43
CA VAL A 413 3.12 -10.57 36.51
C VAL A 413 2.32 -9.27 36.43
N VAL A 414 2.05 -8.83 35.20
CA VAL A 414 0.98 -7.88 34.85
C VAL A 414 0.08 -8.57 33.83
N ARG A 415 -1.24 -8.55 34.04
CA ARG A 415 -2.20 -9.25 33.17
C ARG A 415 -3.05 -8.27 32.36
N TYR A 416 -3.21 -8.54 31.08
CA TYR A 416 -4.21 -7.91 30.20
C TYR A 416 -5.16 -8.98 29.66
N ALA A 417 -6.46 -8.77 29.84
CA ALA A 417 -7.48 -9.73 29.45
C ALA A 417 -8.85 -9.06 29.28
N GLY A 418 -9.67 -9.65 28.41
CA GLY A 418 -11.10 -9.34 28.27
C GLY A 418 -11.96 -10.61 28.36
N SER A 419 -13.27 -10.44 28.16
CA SER A 419 -14.25 -11.54 28.14
C SER A 419 -14.06 -12.51 26.97
N ASP A 420 -13.50 -12.02 25.87
CA ASP A 420 -13.23 -12.74 24.64
C ASP A 420 -11.96 -12.20 23.96
N ARG A 421 -11.66 -12.70 22.76
CA ARG A 421 -10.47 -12.30 21.98
C ARG A 421 -10.49 -10.83 21.56
N TYR A 422 -11.67 -10.27 21.29
CA TYR A 422 -11.82 -8.90 20.83
C TYR A 422 -11.61 -7.93 21.99
N ALA A 423 -12.22 -8.23 23.15
CA ALA A 423 -12.02 -7.50 24.38
C ALA A 423 -10.58 -7.61 24.90
N THR A 424 -9.93 -8.77 24.74
CA THR A 424 -8.50 -8.94 25.11
C THR A 424 -7.59 -8.10 24.22
N ALA A 425 -7.86 -8.04 22.90
CA ALA A 425 -7.09 -7.22 21.97
C ALA A 425 -7.16 -5.73 22.33
N THR A 426 -8.36 -5.20 22.61
CA THR A 426 -8.54 -3.78 22.95
C THR A 426 -8.01 -3.45 24.34
N ALA A 427 -8.21 -4.33 25.33
CA ALA A 427 -7.64 -4.15 26.68
C ALA A 427 -6.10 -4.18 26.66
N THR A 428 -5.50 -5.02 25.82
CA THR A 428 -4.05 -5.08 25.64
C THR A 428 -3.53 -3.80 24.99
N ALA A 429 -4.18 -3.33 23.91
CA ALA A 429 -3.82 -2.08 23.24
C ALA A 429 -3.87 -0.86 24.17
N GLN A 430 -4.96 -0.73 24.94
CA GLN A 430 -5.13 0.35 25.91
C GLN A 430 -4.13 0.24 27.07
N GLY A 431 -4.03 -0.94 27.67
CA GLY A 431 -3.23 -1.16 28.86
C GLY A 431 -1.72 -1.06 28.65
N LEU A 432 -1.26 -1.28 27.41
CA LEU A 432 0.13 -1.11 26.99
C LEU A 432 0.39 0.22 26.29
N ASN A 433 -0.62 1.09 26.17
CA ASN A 433 -0.56 2.40 25.52
C ASN A 433 0.02 2.31 24.10
N LEU A 434 -0.52 1.40 23.28
CA LEU A 434 -0.14 1.32 21.87
C LEU A 434 -0.52 2.59 21.11
N ASN A 435 0.26 2.93 20.09
CA ASN A 435 0.05 4.12 19.29
C ASN A 435 -1.20 3.96 18.41
N THR A 436 -2.26 4.69 18.75
CA THR A 436 -3.56 4.59 18.07
C THR A 436 -3.70 5.50 16.85
N ASP A 437 -2.66 6.27 16.48
CA ASP A 437 -2.67 7.09 15.26
C ASP A 437 -2.98 6.24 14.03
N ARG A 438 -2.41 5.03 13.98
CA ARG A 438 -2.75 4.00 13.02
C ARG A 438 -3.26 2.76 13.74
N VAL A 439 -4.37 2.22 13.27
CA VAL A 439 -4.95 0.96 13.77
C VAL A 439 -5.05 -0.06 12.63
N TYR A 440 -4.57 -1.28 12.86
CA TYR A 440 -4.73 -2.39 11.92
C TYR A 440 -5.94 -3.22 12.34
N VAL A 441 -6.85 -3.49 11.40
CA VAL A 441 -8.04 -4.32 11.65
C VAL A 441 -7.93 -5.61 10.87
N VAL A 442 -8.07 -6.73 11.58
CA VAL A 442 -7.93 -8.09 11.05
C VAL A 442 -9.12 -8.94 11.48
N THR A 443 -9.36 -10.07 10.81
CA THR A 443 -10.33 -11.04 11.32
C THR A 443 -9.76 -11.72 12.57
N GLY A 444 -10.61 -11.91 13.58
CA GLY A 444 -10.31 -12.71 14.76
C GLY A 444 -10.64 -14.19 14.57
N LEU A 445 -11.19 -14.61 13.42
CA LEU A 445 -11.60 -15.99 13.15
C LEU A 445 -10.44 -16.86 12.61
N ASN A 446 -9.33 -16.25 12.21
CA ASN A 446 -8.11 -16.93 11.78
C ASN A 446 -6.86 -16.16 12.27
N PHE A 447 -5.66 -16.63 11.91
CA PHE A 447 -4.40 -16.09 12.45
C PHE A 447 -3.44 -15.49 11.42
N ALA A 448 -3.50 -15.91 10.16
CA ALA A 448 -2.44 -15.63 9.18
C ALA A 448 -2.32 -14.14 8.86
N ASP A 449 -3.45 -13.48 8.55
CA ASP A 449 -3.48 -12.05 8.24
C ASP A 449 -3.10 -11.21 9.46
N ALA A 450 -3.56 -11.62 10.64
CA ALA A 450 -3.23 -10.99 11.92
C ALA A 450 -1.74 -11.10 12.28
N LEU A 451 -1.11 -12.24 11.96
CA LEU A 451 0.32 -12.45 12.17
C LEU A 451 1.16 -11.50 11.31
N THR A 452 0.85 -11.42 10.01
CA THR A 452 1.57 -10.55 9.09
C THR A 452 1.28 -9.07 9.37
N ALA A 453 0.04 -8.73 9.72
CA ALA A 453 -0.34 -7.39 10.16
C ALA A 453 0.40 -6.99 11.44
N GLY A 454 0.56 -7.90 12.42
CA GLY A 454 1.28 -7.63 13.67
C GLY A 454 2.75 -7.27 13.44
N ASN A 455 3.41 -7.91 12.47
CA ASN A 455 4.76 -7.56 12.03
C ASN A 455 4.80 -6.13 11.46
N LEU A 456 3.93 -5.83 10.49
CA LEU A 456 3.88 -4.48 9.89
C LEU A 456 3.52 -3.40 10.92
N ALA A 457 2.56 -3.68 11.80
CA ALA A 457 2.08 -2.77 12.85
C ALA A 457 3.15 -2.43 13.89
N ALA A 458 4.13 -3.31 14.11
CA ALA A 458 5.23 -3.06 15.03
C ALA A 458 6.04 -1.82 14.65
N HIS A 459 6.22 -1.53 13.35
CA HIS A 459 7.00 -0.38 12.87
C HIS A 459 6.40 0.99 13.24
N SER A 460 5.10 1.05 13.55
CA SER A 460 4.43 2.26 14.03
C SER A 460 3.94 2.14 15.48
N PHE A 461 4.34 1.07 16.17
CA PHE A 461 3.85 0.70 17.51
C PHE A 461 2.32 0.64 17.59
N SER A 462 1.68 0.23 16.50
CA SER A 462 0.24 0.26 16.31
C SER A 462 -0.46 -0.98 16.86
N PRO A 463 -1.71 -0.85 17.32
CA PRO A 463 -2.52 -1.99 17.72
C PRO A 463 -3.03 -2.80 16.52
N VAL A 464 -3.19 -4.10 16.75
CA VAL A 464 -3.95 -5.02 15.89
C VAL A 464 -5.29 -5.29 16.59
N ILE A 465 -6.37 -4.77 16.02
CA ILE A 465 -7.74 -4.91 16.53
C ILE A 465 -8.47 -5.96 15.70
N MET A 466 -9.20 -6.85 16.37
CA MET A 466 -9.87 -7.98 15.73
C MET A 466 -11.36 -7.72 15.53
N VAL A 467 -11.91 -8.17 14.41
CA VAL A 467 -13.35 -8.22 14.09
C VAL A 467 -13.74 -9.61 13.61
N ASP A 468 -15.02 -9.90 13.41
CA ASP A 468 -15.48 -11.17 12.82
C ASP A 468 -16.56 -10.93 11.75
N ASP A 469 -17.53 -11.83 11.61
CA ASP A 469 -18.69 -11.64 10.73
C ASP A 469 -19.53 -10.41 11.12
N THR A 470 -19.27 -9.84 12.30
CA THR A 470 -19.78 -8.57 12.78
C THR A 470 -18.65 -7.65 13.28
N ILE A 471 -18.99 -6.44 13.74
CA ILE A 471 -18.05 -5.59 14.47
C ILE A 471 -18.36 -5.77 15.96
N PRO A 472 -17.51 -6.49 16.73
CA PRO A 472 -17.73 -6.69 18.16
C PRO A 472 -17.78 -5.35 18.91
N GLU A 473 -18.56 -5.29 19.98
CA GLU A 473 -18.72 -4.07 20.81
C GLU A 473 -17.36 -3.57 21.33
N ALA A 474 -16.48 -4.46 21.77
CA ALA A 474 -15.14 -4.10 22.21
C ALA A 474 -14.36 -3.33 21.12
N ALA A 475 -14.39 -3.81 19.88
CA ALA A 475 -13.71 -3.17 18.76
C ALA A 475 -14.35 -1.82 18.41
N SER A 476 -15.69 -1.75 18.38
CA SER A 476 -16.38 -0.50 18.04
C SER A 476 -16.22 0.58 19.11
N SER A 477 -16.30 0.22 20.39
CA SER A 477 -16.03 1.12 21.51
C SER A 477 -14.58 1.60 21.51
N PHE A 478 -13.62 0.70 21.26
CA PHE A 478 -12.21 1.08 21.16
C PHE A 478 -11.99 2.11 20.05
N LEU A 479 -12.48 1.88 18.84
CA LEU A 479 -12.33 2.81 17.73
C LEU A 479 -13.03 4.15 18.01
N THR A 480 -14.25 4.11 18.55
CA THR A 480 -15.00 5.32 18.90
C THR A 480 -14.28 6.17 19.95
N ALA A 481 -13.65 5.53 20.94
CA ALA A 481 -12.87 6.22 21.97
C ALA A 481 -11.63 6.93 21.41
N HIS A 482 -11.08 6.44 20.29
CA HIS A 482 -9.89 6.98 19.64
C HIS A 482 -10.19 7.79 18.37
N LYS A 483 -11.45 8.13 18.09
CA LYS A 483 -11.84 8.90 16.88
C LYS A 483 -11.10 10.22 16.67
N GLY A 484 -10.60 10.84 17.74
CA GLY A 484 -9.84 12.08 17.70
C GLY A 484 -8.34 11.91 17.46
N THR A 485 -7.81 10.71 17.67
CA THR A 485 -6.37 10.40 17.57
C THR A 485 -6.06 9.48 16.40
N THR A 486 -6.94 8.53 16.08
CA THR A 486 -6.76 7.65 14.93
C THR A 486 -6.90 8.43 13.62
N THR A 487 -5.80 8.52 12.88
CA THR A 487 -5.67 9.15 11.56
C THR A 487 -5.54 8.15 10.42
N GLU A 488 -5.31 6.87 10.72
CA GLU A 488 -5.26 5.79 9.74
C GLU A 488 -5.88 4.48 10.25
N LEU A 489 -6.70 3.84 9.42
CA LEU A 489 -7.28 2.51 9.68
C LEU A 489 -7.00 1.62 8.48
N VAL A 490 -6.20 0.59 8.71
CA VAL A 490 -5.73 -0.35 7.69
C VAL A 490 -6.42 -1.68 7.90
N ILE A 491 -7.28 -2.07 6.96
CA ILE A 491 -7.87 -3.41 6.96
C ILE A 491 -6.85 -4.39 6.39
N VAL A 492 -6.62 -5.52 7.05
CA VAL A 492 -5.77 -6.60 6.51
C VAL A 492 -6.61 -7.85 6.34
N GLY A 493 -6.68 -8.34 5.11
CA GLY A 493 -7.54 -9.45 4.70
C GLY A 493 -8.57 -9.05 3.63
N GLY A 494 -9.02 -10.03 2.84
CA GLY A 494 -9.95 -9.85 1.73
C GLY A 494 -11.39 -9.52 2.14
N THR A 495 -12.21 -9.13 1.17
CA THR A 495 -13.63 -8.77 1.39
C THR A 495 -14.49 -9.97 1.81
N GLY A 496 -14.04 -11.20 1.56
CA GLY A 496 -14.71 -12.43 2.01
C GLY A 496 -14.65 -12.68 3.52
N ILE A 497 -13.74 -12.03 4.26
CA ILE A 497 -13.58 -12.17 5.72
C ILE A 497 -13.78 -10.86 6.50
N ILE A 498 -13.61 -9.71 5.84
CA ILE A 498 -14.01 -8.39 6.35
C ILE A 498 -14.68 -7.65 5.20
N SER A 499 -16.01 -7.62 5.17
CA SER A 499 -16.77 -7.11 4.02
C SER A 499 -16.55 -5.61 3.78
N ALA A 500 -16.87 -5.13 2.57
CA ALA A 500 -16.83 -3.70 2.26
C ALA A 500 -17.78 -2.87 3.16
N ASP A 501 -18.93 -3.45 3.52
CA ASP A 501 -19.89 -2.84 4.46
C ASP A 501 -19.32 -2.74 5.87
N GLN A 502 -18.66 -3.80 6.34
CA GLN A 502 -17.98 -3.77 7.64
C GLN A 502 -16.84 -2.75 7.65
N GLU A 503 -16.02 -2.70 6.61
CA GLU A 503 -14.98 -1.68 6.47
C GLU A 503 -15.58 -0.27 6.52
N THR A 504 -16.66 -0.03 5.77
CA THR A 504 -17.37 1.25 5.77
C THR A 504 -17.82 1.61 7.18
N LYS A 505 -18.48 0.69 7.89
CA LYS A 505 -18.91 0.88 9.28
C LYS A 505 -17.73 1.10 10.24
N LEU A 506 -16.63 0.37 10.10
CA LEU A 506 -15.44 0.55 10.93
C LEU A 506 -14.86 1.96 10.75
N ARG A 507 -14.83 2.45 9.50
CA ARG A 507 -14.34 3.79 9.20
C ARG A 507 -15.26 4.86 9.78
N THR A 508 -16.59 4.71 9.76
CA THR A 508 -17.51 5.71 10.35
C THR A 508 -17.38 5.86 11.87
N LEU A 509 -16.83 4.87 12.59
CA LEU A 509 -16.54 4.97 14.02
C LEU A 509 -15.41 5.95 14.34
N VAL A 510 -14.56 6.23 13.35
CA VAL A 510 -13.41 7.12 13.41
C VAL A 510 -13.57 8.15 12.27
N PRO A 511 -14.57 9.05 12.34
CA PRO A 511 -14.95 9.94 11.23
C PRO A 511 -13.84 10.88 10.77
N ASN A 512 -12.75 11.08 11.53
CA ASN A 512 -11.60 11.82 11.01
C ASN A 512 -10.88 11.07 9.86
N LEU A 513 -11.10 9.75 9.73
CA LEU A 513 -10.63 8.91 8.61
C LEU A 513 -11.58 8.92 7.42
N VAL A 514 -12.87 9.11 7.73
CA VAL A 514 -13.88 9.41 6.74
C VAL A 514 -13.86 10.92 6.65
N GLN A 515 -12.93 11.45 5.87
CA GLN A 515 -13.39 12.50 4.98
C GLN A 515 -14.04 11.74 3.82
N PRO A 516 -15.35 11.34 3.87
CA PRO A 516 -16.06 11.60 2.65
C PRO A 516 -15.99 13.11 2.55
N LYS A 517 -15.46 13.62 1.43
CA LYS A 517 -15.69 15.04 1.17
C LYS A 517 -17.18 15.29 1.40
N GLU A 518 -17.50 16.38 2.08
CA GLU A 518 -18.87 16.88 2.07
C GLU A 518 -19.35 16.84 0.61
N GLY A 519 -20.32 15.96 0.29
CA GLY A 519 -20.78 15.71 -1.07
C GLY A 519 -20.20 14.50 -1.83
N ALA A 520 -19.39 13.62 -1.22
CA ALA A 520 -18.93 12.39 -1.87
C ALA A 520 -20.10 11.43 -2.15
N THR A 521 -20.22 11.00 -3.41
CA THR A 521 -21.30 10.12 -3.85
C THR A 521 -21.23 8.76 -3.17
N THR A 522 -22.30 8.34 -2.49
CA THR A 522 -22.40 7.03 -1.85
C THR A 522 -22.60 5.91 -2.87
N ARG A 523 -22.24 4.66 -2.53
CA ARG A 523 -22.55 3.50 -3.38
C ARG A 523 -24.04 3.42 -3.72
N GLN A 524 -24.91 3.72 -2.77
CA GLN A 524 -26.35 3.80 -3.00
C GLN A 524 -26.71 4.83 -4.09
N GLN A 525 -26.12 6.03 -4.06
CA GLN A 525 -26.36 7.05 -5.08
C GLN A 525 -25.82 6.63 -6.46
N VAL A 526 -24.72 5.87 -6.51
CA VAL A 526 -24.21 5.27 -7.74
C VAL A 526 -25.20 4.23 -8.29
N ASP A 527 -25.69 3.32 -7.44
CA ASP A 527 -26.63 2.27 -7.85
C ASP A 527 -27.99 2.86 -8.30
N GLU A 528 -28.47 3.92 -7.63
CA GLU A 528 -29.66 4.69 -8.04
C GLU A 528 -29.44 5.40 -9.38
N THR A 529 -28.23 5.93 -9.62
CA THR A 529 -27.86 6.54 -10.89
C THR A 529 -27.85 5.51 -12.01
N ILE A 530 -27.19 4.36 -11.79
CA ILE A 530 -27.15 3.25 -12.74
C ILE A 530 -28.57 2.77 -13.06
N SER A 531 -29.43 2.63 -12.05
CA SER A 531 -30.81 2.19 -12.24
C SER A 531 -31.60 3.15 -13.13
N GLY A 532 -31.50 4.46 -12.87
CA GLY A 532 -32.14 5.48 -13.71
C GLY A 532 -31.60 5.50 -15.14
N LEU A 533 -30.28 5.38 -15.29
CA LEU A 533 -29.62 5.38 -16.58
C LEU A 533 -29.95 4.13 -17.41
N ALA A 534 -30.03 2.96 -16.78
CA ALA A 534 -30.43 1.72 -17.43
C ALA A 534 -31.87 1.79 -17.96
N VAL A 535 -32.79 2.44 -17.23
CA VAL A 535 -34.16 2.69 -17.71
C VAL A 535 -34.14 3.63 -18.91
N TRP A 536 -33.36 4.71 -18.84
CA TRP A 536 -33.23 5.68 -19.92
C TRP A 536 -32.69 5.04 -21.21
N GLU A 537 -31.60 4.27 -21.12
CA GLU A 537 -30.97 3.57 -22.26
C GLU A 537 -31.92 2.56 -22.90
N LYS A 538 -32.60 1.75 -22.10
CA LYS A 538 -33.59 0.78 -22.62
C LYS A 538 -34.75 1.47 -23.32
N ALA A 539 -35.23 2.59 -22.78
CA ALA A 539 -36.30 3.37 -23.39
C ALA A 539 -35.87 4.00 -24.72
N TYR A 540 -34.63 4.51 -24.80
CA TYR A 540 -34.06 5.06 -26.03
C TYR A 540 -33.96 3.99 -27.12
N ILE A 541 -33.38 2.83 -26.80
CA ILE A 541 -33.23 1.72 -27.76
C ILE A 541 -34.61 1.22 -28.21
N GLN A 542 -35.55 1.05 -27.28
CA GLN A 542 -36.91 0.63 -27.61
C GLN A 542 -37.62 1.63 -28.53
N ALA A 543 -37.42 2.93 -28.33
CA ALA A 543 -37.97 3.96 -29.20
C ALA A 543 -37.39 3.87 -30.62
N ALA A 544 -36.07 3.68 -30.76
CA ALA A 544 -35.43 3.46 -32.05
C ALA A 544 -35.99 2.19 -32.75
N PHE A 545 -36.16 1.11 -31.99
CA PHE A 545 -36.72 -0.15 -32.51
C PHE A 545 -38.18 -0.02 -32.96
N THR A 546 -38.95 0.84 -32.29
CA THR A 546 -40.36 1.08 -32.61
C THR A 546 -40.53 2.02 -33.81
N GLN A 547 -39.62 2.98 -33.99
CA GLN A 547 -39.65 3.93 -35.11
C GLN A 547 -39.19 3.29 -36.43
N ALA A 548 -38.33 2.28 -36.36
CA ALA A 548 -37.88 1.54 -37.53
C ALA A 548 -39.07 0.87 -38.25
N ALA A 549 -39.17 1.06 -39.56
CA ALA A 549 -40.18 0.35 -40.36
C ALA A 549 -39.88 -1.15 -40.37
N SER A 550 -40.90 -1.99 -40.58
CA SER A 550 -40.70 -3.45 -40.68
C SER A 550 -39.65 -3.77 -41.76
N GLY A 551 -38.54 -4.38 -41.35
CA GLY A 551 -37.40 -4.73 -42.22
C GLY A 551 -36.26 -3.70 -42.28
N GLU A 552 -36.43 -2.49 -41.76
CA GLU A 552 -35.37 -1.48 -41.65
C GLU A 552 -34.32 -1.91 -40.64
N ILE A 553 -33.03 -1.73 -40.96
CA ILE A 553 -31.94 -2.16 -40.09
C ILE A 553 -31.42 -0.97 -39.29
N ILE A 554 -31.33 -1.18 -37.98
CA ILE A 554 -30.98 -0.12 -37.04
C ILE A 554 -29.46 -0.07 -36.91
N ASP A 555 -28.91 1.16 -36.93
CA ASP A 555 -27.48 1.38 -36.77
C ASP A 555 -27.01 0.77 -35.43
N PRO A 556 -26.03 -0.16 -35.43
CA PRO A 556 -25.54 -0.82 -34.23
C PRO A 556 -24.92 0.12 -33.20
N THR A 557 -24.53 1.34 -33.58
CA THR A 557 -24.11 2.40 -32.64
C THR A 557 -25.16 2.67 -31.56
N VAL A 558 -26.45 2.50 -31.89
CA VAL A 558 -27.59 2.78 -31.00
C VAL A 558 -27.66 1.80 -29.83
N TYR A 559 -27.26 0.54 -30.00
CA TYR A 559 -27.51 -0.51 -29.01
C TYR A 559 -26.27 -1.32 -28.60
N ASN A 560 -25.14 -1.24 -29.32
CA ASN A 560 -23.96 -2.04 -28.98
C ASN A 560 -23.25 -1.59 -27.70
N TRP A 561 -23.02 -0.29 -27.52
CA TRP A 561 -22.42 0.20 -26.27
C TRP A 561 -23.34 0.02 -25.07
N PRO A 562 -24.66 0.30 -25.16
CA PRO A 562 -25.58 -0.03 -24.07
C PRO A 562 -25.58 -1.53 -23.74
N THR A 563 -25.47 -2.40 -24.74
CA THR A 563 -25.35 -3.86 -24.53
C THR A 563 -24.14 -4.20 -23.65
N VAL A 564 -22.99 -3.57 -23.89
CA VAL A 564 -21.80 -3.75 -23.04
C VAL A 564 -22.09 -3.27 -21.62
N GLY A 565 -22.58 -2.04 -21.44
CA GLY A 565 -22.86 -1.51 -20.09
C GLY A 565 -23.86 -2.36 -19.30
N LEU A 566 -25.01 -2.65 -19.90
CA LEU A 566 -26.10 -3.42 -19.28
C LEU A 566 -25.69 -4.87 -18.99
N GLY A 567 -25.07 -5.56 -19.95
CA GLY A 567 -24.59 -6.93 -19.76
C GLY A 567 -23.54 -7.04 -18.66
N ARG A 568 -22.69 -6.02 -18.52
CA ARG A 568 -21.63 -5.98 -17.49
C ARG A 568 -22.12 -5.54 -16.11
N LEU A 569 -23.33 -5.00 -16.04
CA LEU A 569 -24.11 -4.78 -14.81
C LEU A 569 -25.04 -5.96 -14.48
N ASP A 570 -24.97 -7.07 -15.23
CA ASP A 570 -25.85 -8.23 -15.10
C ASP A 570 -27.35 -7.92 -15.36
N LEU A 571 -27.65 -6.79 -16.02
CA LEU A 571 -28.99 -6.35 -16.43
C LEU A 571 -29.33 -6.90 -17.82
N ASN A 572 -29.53 -8.22 -17.88
CA ASN A 572 -29.57 -8.98 -19.14
C ASN A 572 -30.93 -8.95 -19.88
N ASP A 573 -31.94 -8.25 -19.35
CA ASP A 573 -33.25 -8.14 -19.98
C ASP A 573 -33.19 -7.34 -21.28
N GLY A 574 -33.62 -7.98 -22.38
CA GLY A 574 -33.64 -7.38 -23.72
C GLY A 574 -32.37 -7.57 -24.55
N LEU A 575 -31.26 -8.06 -23.97
CA LEU A 575 -29.99 -8.25 -24.71
C LEU A 575 -30.11 -9.23 -25.89
N SER A 576 -30.98 -10.24 -25.78
CA SER A 576 -31.24 -11.20 -26.88
C SER A 576 -31.82 -10.52 -28.12
N SER A 577 -32.65 -9.49 -27.96
CA SER A 577 -33.17 -8.69 -29.07
C SER A 577 -32.07 -7.88 -29.75
N TYR A 578 -31.06 -7.43 -28.99
CA TYR A 578 -29.91 -6.69 -29.53
C TYR A 578 -28.96 -7.59 -30.31
N LEU A 579 -28.77 -8.84 -29.85
CA LEU A 579 -28.07 -9.87 -30.61
C LEU A 579 -28.80 -10.15 -31.93
N ALA A 580 -30.11 -10.32 -31.92
CA ALA A 580 -30.88 -10.57 -33.14
C ALA A 580 -30.76 -9.41 -34.15
N GLU A 581 -30.75 -8.14 -33.70
CA GLU A 581 -30.56 -7.00 -34.60
C GLU A 581 -29.10 -6.92 -35.13
N ASN A 582 -28.09 -7.29 -34.34
CA ASN A 582 -26.71 -7.43 -34.83
C ASN A 582 -26.60 -8.55 -35.88
N GLU A 583 -27.29 -9.69 -35.72
CA GLU A 583 -27.30 -10.76 -36.73
C GLU A 583 -27.91 -10.27 -38.06
N LYS A 584 -28.99 -9.49 -37.99
CA LYS A 584 -29.62 -8.85 -39.16
C LYS A 584 -28.69 -7.83 -39.82
N TYR A 585 -27.97 -7.03 -39.03
CA TYR A 585 -26.97 -6.09 -39.52
C TYR A 585 -25.82 -6.80 -40.24
N ILE A 586 -25.29 -7.87 -39.66
CA ILE A 586 -24.23 -8.70 -40.26
C ILE A 586 -24.69 -9.43 -41.52
N GLY A 587 -25.98 -9.79 -41.58
CA GLY A 587 -26.59 -10.40 -42.75
C GLY A 587 -26.75 -9.49 -43.97
N GLN A 588 -26.41 -8.19 -43.86
CA GLN A 588 -26.35 -7.26 -45.00
C GLN A 588 -25.14 -7.52 -45.91
N ASP A 589 -24.88 -6.61 -46.86
CA ASP A 589 -23.61 -6.56 -47.58
C ASP A 589 -22.44 -6.49 -46.58
N TRP A 590 -21.69 -7.59 -46.51
CA TRP A 590 -20.56 -7.77 -45.59
C TRP A 590 -19.50 -6.68 -45.74
N ASN A 591 -19.33 -6.12 -46.94
CA ASN A 591 -18.38 -5.04 -47.18
C ASN A 591 -18.81 -3.73 -46.50
N SER A 592 -20.12 -3.51 -46.33
CA SER A 592 -20.66 -2.38 -45.57
C SER A 592 -20.39 -2.52 -44.07
N VAL A 593 -20.53 -3.75 -43.55
CA VAL A 593 -20.31 -4.09 -42.12
C VAL A 593 -18.84 -4.03 -41.74
N THR A 594 -17.94 -4.38 -42.65
CA THR A 594 -16.47 -4.41 -42.44
C THR A 594 -15.78 -3.07 -42.79
N ARG A 595 -16.53 -1.98 -42.98
CA ARG A 595 -15.97 -0.69 -43.41
C ARG A 595 -14.95 -0.09 -42.43
N LYS A 596 -15.04 -0.43 -41.14
CA LYS A 596 -14.10 0.02 -40.09
C LYS A 596 -13.81 -1.13 -39.13
N VAL A 597 -12.55 -1.29 -38.72
CA VAL A 597 -12.20 -2.29 -37.70
C VAL A 597 -12.85 -1.95 -36.35
N THR A 598 -13.03 -0.65 -36.06
CA THR A 598 -13.70 -0.20 -34.84
C THR A 598 -15.17 -0.65 -34.77
N ASP A 599 -15.84 -0.77 -35.92
CA ASP A 599 -17.23 -1.25 -35.97
C ASP A 599 -17.28 -2.76 -35.67
N LEU A 600 -16.37 -3.55 -36.26
CA LEU A 600 -16.23 -4.99 -35.98
C LEU A 600 -15.90 -5.25 -34.50
N ALA A 601 -14.92 -4.52 -33.96
CA ALA A 601 -14.52 -4.63 -32.56
C ALA A 601 -15.67 -4.31 -31.61
N ARG A 602 -16.42 -3.23 -31.88
CA ARG A 602 -17.59 -2.86 -31.06
C ARG A 602 -18.68 -3.93 -31.11
N ILE A 603 -18.99 -4.48 -32.28
CA ILE A 603 -19.98 -5.56 -32.40
C ILE A 603 -19.50 -6.79 -31.63
N SER A 604 -18.22 -7.17 -31.78
CA SER A 604 -17.61 -8.29 -31.05
C SER A 604 -17.73 -8.12 -29.53
N LEU A 605 -17.43 -6.92 -29.02
CA LEU A 605 -17.54 -6.62 -27.59
C LEU A 605 -18.99 -6.68 -27.10
N ALA A 606 -19.94 -6.16 -27.88
CA ALA A 606 -21.37 -6.24 -27.55
C ALA A 606 -21.88 -7.69 -27.52
N VAL A 607 -21.47 -8.51 -28.51
CA VAL A 607 -21.82 -9.94 -28.56
C VAL A 607 -21.27 -10.67 -27.34
N GLY A 608 -19.99 -10.47 -27.00
CA GLY A 608 -19.38 -11.08 -25.82
C GLY A 608 -20.06 -10.66 -24.51
N ALA A 609 -20.36 -9.37 -24.34
CA ALA A 609 -21.05 -8.87 -23.15
C ALA A 609 -22.49 -9.43 -23.01
N ALA A 610 -23.16 -9.69 -24.14
CA ALA A 610 -24.47 -10.36 -24.19
C ALA A 610 -24.37 -11.90 -24.14
N LYS A 611 -23.19 -12.45 -23.85
CA LYS A 611 -22.93 -13.90 -23.71
C LYS A 611 -23.11 -14.69 -25.02
N GLY A 612 -23.02 -14.03 -26.17
CA GLY A 612 -22.86 -14.68 -27.47
C GLY A 612 -21.40 -15.04 -27.74
N ASP A 613 -21.16 -15.78 -28.83
CA ASP A 613 -19.81 -16.16 -29.27
C ASP A 613 -19.38 -15.32 -30.49
N PRO A 614 -18.48 -14.34 -30.34
CA PRO A 614 -18.01 -13.53 -31.46
C PRO A 614 -17.27 -14.30 -32.56
N ARG A 615 -16.83 -15.54 -32.29
CA ARG A 615 -16.19 -16.41 -33.29
C ARG A 615 -17.18 -17.12 -34.21
N ASN A 616 -18.45 -17.15 -33.82
CA ASN A 616 -19.50 -17.80 -34.59
C ASN A 616 -20.82 -17.03 -34.44
N PHE A 617 -20.85 -15.84 -35.03
CA PHE A 617 -21.99 -14.94 -34.92
C PHE A 617 -22.51 -14.56 -36.32
N GLY A 618 -23.78 -14.86 -36.61
CA GLY A 618 -24.34 -14.66 -37.95
C GLY A 618 -23.60 -15.41 -39.07
N GLY A 619 -22.91 -16.52 -38.73
CA GLY A 619 -22.07 -17.27 -39.68
C GLY A 619 -20.70 -16.64 -39.98
N LYS A 620 -20.26 -15.68 -39.14
CA LYS A 620 -18.98 -14.97 -39.26
C LYS A 620 -18.13 -15.15 -38.00
N ASP A 621 -16.82 -15.16 -38.18
CA ASP A 621 -15.84 -15.10 -37.08
C ASP A 621 -15.31 -13.66 -36.99
N LEU A 622 -15.92 -12.85 -36.12
CA LEU A 622 -15.58 -11.43 -35.97
C LEU A 622 -14.14 -11.25 -35.47
N ILE A 623 -13.65 -12.19 -34.66
CA ILE A 623 -12.28 -12.17 -34.14
C ILE A 623 -11.27 -12.40 -35.27
N ALA A 624 -11.54 -13.38 -36.15
CA ALA A 624 -10.69 -13.63 -37.30
C ALA A 624 -10.69 -12.46 -38.30
N GLU A 625 -11.81 -11.77 -38.46
CA GLU A 625 -11.94 -10.60 -39.34
C GLU A 625 -11.18 -9.38 -38.81
N ILE A 626 -11.22 -9.13 -37.50
CA ILE A 626 -10.39 -8.11 -36.85
C ILE A 626 -8.90 -8.45 -36.99
N ALA A 627 -8.52 -9.71 -36.76
CA ALA A 627 -7.14 -10.16 -36.82
C ALA A 627 -6.53 -10.14 -38.24
N ASN A 628 -7.36 -10.02 -39.29
CA ASN A 628 -6.92 -9.97 -40.69
C ASN A 628 -7.39 -8.70 -41.41
N TYR A 629 -7.75 -7.66 -40.66
CA TYR A 629 -8.26 -6.43 -41.25
C TYR A 629 -7.20 -5.77 -42.16
N PRO A 630 -7.51 -5.37 -43.41
CA PRO A 630 -6.47 -4.95 -44.36
C PRO A 630 -5.64 -3.74 -43.94
N ASP A 631 -6.26 -2.74 -43.30
CA ASP A 631 -5.58 -1.53 -42.80
C ASP A 631 -6.05 -1.23 -41.37
N ILE A 632 -5.28 -1.73 -40.39
CA ILE A 632 -5.64 -1.63 -38.98
C ILE A 632 -5.59 -0.19 -38.46
N GLU A 633 -4.83 0.70 -39.11
CA GLU A 633 -4.65 2.10 -38.70
C GLU A 633 -5.54 3.06 -39.51
N ALA A 634 -6.46 2.56 -40.34
CA ALA A 634 -7.37 3.38 -41.16
C ALA A 634 -8.28 4.33 -40.33
N GLN A 635 -8.39 4.13 -39.02
CA GLN A 635 -9.09 5.00 -38.07
C GLN A 635 -8.12 5.70 -37.10
N GLY A 636 -6.85 5.87 -37.50
CA GLY A 636 -5.78 6.30 -36.61
C GLY A 636 -5.50 5.23 -35.54
N ILE A 637 -5.03 5.66 -34.36
CA ILE A 637 -4.74 4.76 -33.24
C ILE A 637 -5.99 4.06 -32.67
N ASN A 638 -7.21 4.58 -32.95
CA ASN A 638 -8.44 3.92 -32.52
C ASN A 638 -8.58 2.52 -33.11
N GLY A 639 -8.11 2.30 -34.34
CA GLY A 639 -8.17 0.98 -34.97
C GLY A 639 -7.43 -0.09 -34.16
N PRO A 640 -6.12 0.10 -33.88
CA PRO A 640 -5.36 -0.81 -33.02
C PRO A 640 -5.91 -0.94 -31.59
N ILE A 641 -6.35 0.16 -30.97
CA ILE A 641 -6.92 0.15 -29.61
C ILE A 641 -8.16 -0.74 -29.54
N PHE A 642 -9.12 -0.52 -30.44
CA PHE A 642 -10.38 -1.26 -30.46
C PHE A 642 -10.16 -2.73 -30.82
N ALA A 643 -9.28 -3.00 -31.79
CA ALA A 643 -8.91 -4.36 -32.15
C ALA A 643 -8.34 -5.09 -30.93
N LEU A 644 -7.40 -4.47 -30.21
CA LEU A 644 -6.78 -5.08 -29.03
C LEU A 644 -7.81 -5.33 -27.91
N LEU A 645 -8.71 -4.38 -27.65
CA LEU A 645 -9.82 -4.58 -26.70
C LEU A 645 -10.68 -5.79 -27.06
N ALA A 646 -11.08 -5.92 -28.34
CA ALA A 646 -11.88 -7.05 -28.78
C ALA A 646 -11.14 -8.37 -28.68
N LEU A 647 -9.87 -8.43 -29.11
CA LEU A 647 -9.05 -9.64 -29.04
C LEU A 647 -8.79 -10.10 -27.59
N ASN A 648 -8.73 -9.16 -26.65
CA ASN A 648 -8.51 -9.45 -25.23
C ASN A 648 -9.78 -9.73 -24.42
N SER A 649 -10.95 -9.54 -25.04
CA SER A 649 -12.22 -9.65 -24.32
C SER A 649 -12.61 -11.08 -23.97
N GLY A 650 -11.96 -12.08 -24.57
CA GLY A 650 -12.15 -13.50 -24.28
C GLY A 650 -10.89 -14.32 -24.59
N ASP A 651 -10.92 -15.61 -24.27
CA ASP A 651 -9.80 -16.54 -24.53
C ASP A 651 -9.80 -17.02 -25.99
N TYR A 652 -9.49 -16.11 -26.92
CA TYR A 652 -9.53 -16.40 -28.34
C TYR A 652 -8.18 -16.88 -28.89
N ASN A 653 -8.15 -18.10 -29.43
CA ASN A 653 -7.03 -18.57 -30.25
C ASN A 653 -7.07 -17.93 -31.65
N LEU A 654 -6.11 -17.06 -31.96
CA LEU A 654 -5.95 -16.46 -33.29
C LEU A 654 -5.43 -17.48 -34.32
N PRO A 655 -5.83 -17.38 -35.60
CA PRO A 655 -5.24 -18.19 -36.67
C PRO A 655 -3.72 -17.95 -36.78
N SER A 656 -2.94 -18.99 -37.10
CA SER A 656 -1.49 -18.86 -37.28
C SER A 656 -1.08 -17.88 -38.38
N ALA A 657 -1.96 -17.63 -39.35
CA ALA A 657 -1.78 -16.67 -40.44
C ALA A 657 -2.32 -15.26 -40.12
N ALA A 658 -2.73 -14.98 -38.87
CA ALA A 658 -3.27 -13.68 -38.48
C ALA A 658 -2.29 -12.54 -38.81
N GLN A 659 -2.78 -11.53 -39.53
CA GLN A 659 -2.00 -10.36 -39.87
C GLN A 659 -1.67 -9.53 -38.62
N TRP A 660 -2.64 -9.39 -37.72
CA TRP A 660 -2.55 -8.63 -36.48
C TRP A 660 -2.69 -9.54 -35.28
N THR A 661 -1.58 -9.73 -34.56
CA THR A 661 -1.57 -10.38 -33.26
C THR A 661 -1.62 -9.33 -32.16
N THR A 662 -1.99 -9.76 -30.96
CA THR A 662 -1.95 -8.95 -29.74
C THR A 662 -0.63 -8.21 -29.57
N GLU A 663 0.51 -8.88 -29.78
CA GLU A 663 1.85 -8.29 -29.65
C GLU A 663 2.11 -7.20 -30.71
N LYS A 664 1.62 -7.40 -31.94
CA LYS A 664 1.76 -6.40 -33.01
C LYS A 664 0.91 -5.16 -32.71
N LEU A 665 -0.33 -5.35 -32.27
CA LEU A 665 -1.23 -4.25 -31.89
C LEU A 665 -0.67 -3.45 -30.70
N LEU A 666 -0.20 -4.15 -29.66
CA LEU A 666 0.51 -3.54 -28.53
C LEU A 666 1.65 -2.66 -29.01
N LYS A 667 2.54 -3.21 -29.85
CA LYS A 667 3.69 -2.46 -30.36
C LYS A 667 3.28 -1.20 -31.14
N ILE A 668 2.19 -1.24 -31.92
CA ILE A 668 1.68 -0.06 -32.64
C ILE A 668 1.23 1.00 -31.63
N ILE A 669 0.44 0.62 -30.63
CA ILE A 669 -0.06 1.53 -29.59
C ILE A 669 1.13 2.15 -28.84
N LEU A 670 2.05 1.34 -28.31
CA LEU A 670 3.20 1.84 -27.55
C LEU A 670 4.06 2.84 -28.35
N ASN A 671 4.27 2.59 -29.65
CA ASN A 671 5.09 3.45 -30.51
C ASN A 671 4.44 4.80 -30.85
N LYS A 672 3.15 4.97 -30.59
CA LYS A 672 2.42 6.22 -30.83
C LYS A 672 2.30 7.10 -29.58
N GLN A 673 2.94 6.73 -28.46
CA GLN A 673 2.99 7.60 -27.29
C GLN A 673 3.72 8.90 -27.63
N LEU A 674 3.08 10.03 -27.32
CA LEU A 674 3.62 11.36 -27.55
C LEU A 674 4.71 11.71 -26.51
N PRO A 675 5.55 12.73 -26.77
CA PRO A 675 6.65 13.09 -25.86
C PRO A 675 6.23 13.48 -24.44
N ASP A 676 5.03 14.02 -24.27
CA ASP A 676 4.42 14.37 -22.98
C ASP A 676 3.79 13.16 -22.25
N GLY A 677 3.81 11.99 -22.88
CA GLY A 677 3.34 10.73 -22.33
C GLY A 677 1.90 10.35 -22.71
N GLY A 678 1.12 11.23 -23.32
CA GLY A 678 -0.24 10.90 -23.74
C GLY A 678 -0.31 10.36 -25.17
N PHE A 679 -1.52 10.33 -25.72
CA PHE A 679 -1.82 9.87 -27.07
C PHE A 679 -2.78 10.83 -27.77
N SER A 680 -2.71 10.88 -29.09
CA SER A 680 -3.66 11.58 -29.95
C SER A 680 -4.10 10.67 -31.10
N LEU A 681 -5.21 11.01 -31.77
CA LEU A 681 -5.82 10.15 -32.79
C LEU A 681 -4.81 9.75 -33.89
N ASP A 682 -4.03 10.71 -34.37
CA ASP A 682 -3.05 10.50 -35.44
C ASP A 682 -1.66 10.12 -34.91
N GLY A 683 -1.46 10.10 -33.58
CA GLY A 683 -0.16 9.89 -32.94
C GLY A 683 0.79 11.07 -33.11
N THR A 684 0.27 12.27 -33.38
CA THR A 684 1.03 13.53 -33.51
C THR A 684 0.27 14.70 -32.86
N GLY A 685 0.96 15.81 -32.59
CA GLY A 685 0.35 16.99 -31.97
C GLY A 685 0.23 16.86 -30.44
N ASP A 686 -0.80 17.48 -29.87
CA ASP A 686 -1.06 17.49 -28.43
C ASP A 686 -1.82 16.23 -28.00
N SER A 687 -1.58 15.79 -26.76
CA SER A 687 -2.31 14.67 -26.17
C SER A 687 -3.79 14.98 -25.97
N ASP A 688 -4.62 14.02 -26.36
CA ASP A 688 -6.07 14.06 -26.19
C ASP A 688 -6.48 13.15 -25.02
N PRO A 689 -7.30 13.62 -24.07
CA PRO A 689 -7.67 12.83 -22.91
C PRO A 689 -8.47 11.56 -23.27
N ASP A 690 -9.32 11.62 -24.30
CA ASP A 690 -10.14 10.48 -24.71
C ASP A 690 -9.27 9.38 -25.30
N ILE A 691 -8.41 9.73 -26.25
CA ILE A 691 -7.51 8.78 -26.90
C ILE A 691 -6.49 8.23 -25.90
N THR A 692 -5.98 9.08 -24.99
CA THR A 692 -5.06 8.64 -23.94
C THR A 692 -5.73 7.63 -23.01
N ALA A 693 -6.96 7.90 -22.58
CA ALA A 693 -7.72 7.00 -21.72
C ALA A 693 -8.09 5.69 -22.45
N MET A 694 -8.53 5.75 -23.71
CA MET A 694 -8.83 4.56 -24.52
C MET A 694 -7.59 3.69 -24.74
N ALA A 695 -6.42 4.29 -24.98
CA ALA A 695 -5.16 3.55 -25.07
C ALA A 695 -4.85 2.81 -23.76
N LEU A 696 -5.01 3.48 -22.61
CA LEU A 696 -4.83 2.87 -21.30
C LEU A 696 -5.78 1.67 -21.06
N GLN A 697 -7.03 1.74 -21.51
CA GLN A 697 -7.98 0.62 -21.40
C GLN A 697 -7.48 -0.62 -22.15
N ALA A 698 -6.94 -0.44 -23.37
CA ALA A 698 -6.41 -1.53 -24.18
C ALA A 698 -5.09 -2.09 -23.62
N LEU A 699 -4.26 -1.25 -22.99
CA LEU A 699 -2.99 -1.62 -22.39
C LEU A 699 -3.13 -2.27 -21.00
N ALA A 700 -4.25 -2.04 -20.30
CA ALA A 700 -4.44 -2.47 -18.91
C ALA A 700 -4.16 -3.96 -18.63
N PRO A 701 -4.56 -4.93 -19.50
CA PRO A 701 -4.25 -6.34 -19.27
C PRO A 701 -2.75 -6.68 -19.23
N TYR A 702 -1.90 -5.81 -19.77
CA TYR A 702 -0.44 -5.98 -19.84
C TYR A 702 0.29 -5.11 -18.82
N HIS A 703 -0.42 -4.43 -17.93
CA HIS A 703 0.19 -3.63 -16.87
C HIS A 703 0.71 -4.54 -15.74
N SER A 704 1.77 -5.30 -16.04
CA SER A 704 2.39 -6.28 -15.14
C SER A 704 3.90 -6.31 -15.32
N ASP A 705 4.62 -6.92 -14.38
CA ASP A 705 6.08 -7.00 -14.40
C ASP A 705 6.63 -7.82 -15.60
N SER A 706 5.77 -8.62 -16.24
CA SER A 706 6.12 -9.36 -17.46
C SER A 706 6.20 -8.48 -18.72
N HIS A 707 5.70 -7.24 -18.66
CA HIS A 707 5.69 -6.27 -19.76
C HIS A 707 6.13 -4.87 -19.26
N PRO A 708 7.40 -4.72 -18.82
CA PRO A 708 7.90 -3.46 -18.25
C PRO A 708 7.83 -2.28 -19.23
N GLU A 709 7.88 -2.54 -20.54
CA GLU A 709 7.68 -1.54 -21.59
C GLU A 709 6.25 -0.97 -21.58
N VAL A 710 5.24 -1.79 -21.28
CA VAL A 710 3.85 -1.32 -21.15
C VAL A 710 3.69 -0.53 -19.85
N GLN A 711 4.27 -1.00 -18.74
CA GLN A 711 4.24 -0.26 -17.45
C GLN A 711 4.81 1.16 -17.59
N ALA A 712 5.95 1.31 -18.27
CA ALA A 712 6.57 2.61 -18.49
C ALA A 712 5.65 3.56 -19.30
N VAL A 713 4.98 3.05 -20.34
CA VAL A 713 4.04 3.81 -21.16
C VAL A 713 2.79 4.18 -20.37
N VAL A 714 2.18 3.21 -19.65
CA VAL A 714 1.00 3.44 -18.82
C VAL A 714 1.24 4.51 -17.77
N ASN A 715 2.38 4.44 -17.06
CA ASN A 715 2.70 5.43 -16.02
C ASN A 715 2.84 6.85 -16.57
N LYS A 716 3.44 7.01 -17.75
CA LYS A 716 3.52 8.32 -18.43
C LYS A 716 2.15 8.83 -18.88
N ALA A 717 1.32 7.95 -19.42
CA ALA A 717 -0.03 8.31 -19.85
C ALA A 717 -0.94 8.69 -18.67
N LEU A 718 -0.82 8.02 -17.52
CA LEU A 718 -1.52 8.41 -16.29
C LEU A 718 -1.08 9.80 -15.80
N ALA A 719 0.22 10.09 -15.82
CA ALA A 719 0.73 11.41 -15.47
C ALA A 719 0.26 12.51 -16.44
N CYS A 720 0.20 12.20 -17.74
CA CYS A 720 -0.37 13.08 -18.76
C CYS A 720 -1.85 13.36 -18.48
N LEU A 721 -2.69 12.33 -18.29
CA LEU A 721 -4.11 12.51 -17.94
C LEU A 721 -4.29 13.33 -16.66
N SER A 722 -3.50 13.07 -15.62
CA SER A 722 -3.56 13.88 -14.39
C SER A 722 -3.28 15.37 -14.63
N THR A 723 -2.44 15.67 -15.61
CA THR A 723 -2.09 17.04 -16.00
C THR A 723 -3.19 17.67 -16.87
N LEU A 724 -3.83 16.88 -17.73
CA LEU A 724 -4.95 17.30 -18.57
C LEU A 724 -6.25 17.52 -17.77
N GLN A 725 -6.40 16.87 -16.61
CA GLN A 725 -7.56 17.04 -15.74
C GLN A 725 -7.61 18.44 -15.12
N ASP A 726 -8.74 19.11 -15.25
CA ASP A 726 -8.91 20.46 -14.72
C ASP A 726 -9.21 20.50 -13.21
N SER A 727 -9.33 21.72 -12.66
CA SER A 727 -9.56 21.95 -11.24
C SER A 727 -10.90 21.43 -10.73
N GLU A 728 -11.89 21.27 -11.61
CA GLU A 728 -13.22 20.75 -11.28
C GLU A 728 -13.30 19.23 -11.43
N GLY A 729 -12.19 18.60 -11.83
CA GLY A 729 -12.08 17.17 -12.05
C GLY A 729 -12.54 16.73 -13.45
N GLY A 730 -12.88 17.68 -14.33
CA GLY A 730 -13.28 17.47 -15.71
C GLY A 730 -12.09 17.35 -16.66
N PHE A 731 -12.39 17.19 -17.96
CA PHE A 731 -11.40 17.00 -19.02
C PHE A 731 -11.84 17.67 -20.29
N LYS A 732 -10.94 18.42 -20.92
CA LYS A 732 -11.21 19.10 -22.19
C LYS A 732 -10.62 18.33 -23.35
N SER A 733 -11.48 17.79 -24.23
CA SER A 733 -11.10 17.33 -25.56
C SER A 733 -11.54 18.36 -26.60
N GLY A 734 -10.67 18.71 -27.56
CA GLY A 734 -10.95 19.77 -28.55
C GLY A 734 -11.29 21.13 -27.93
N GLY A 735 -10.85 21.38 -26.69
CA GLY A 735 -11.12 22.61 -25.92
C GLY A 735 -12.44 22.61 -25.12
N THR A 736 -13.21 21.53 -25.13
CA THR A 736 -14.54 21.45 -24.51
C THR A 736 -14.58 20.39 -23.42
N ASP A 737 -15.11 20.75 -22.24
CA ASP A 737 -15.27 19.83 -21.10
C ASP A 737 -16.53 18.97 -21.29
N SER A 738 -16.38 17.65 -21.27
CA SER A 738 -17.44 16.70 -21.62
C SER A 738 -17.55 15.51 -20.67
N SER A 739 -18.77 14.99 -20.54
CA SER A 739 -19.05 13.79 -19.74
C SER A 739 -18.29 12.56 -20.24
N GLU A 740 -18.05 12.50 -21.55
CA GLU A 740 -17.42 11.40 -22.26
C GLU A 740 -15.93 11.31 -21.90
N SER A 741 -15.24 12.45 -21.80
CA SER A 741 -13.83 12.50 -21.41
C SER A 741 -13.60 12.00 -19.99
N VAL A 742 -14.49 12.39 -19.07
CA VAL A 742 -14.50 11.89 -17.69
C VAL A 742 -14.80 10.39 -17.67
N SER A 743 -15.77 9.95 -18.47
CA SER A 743 -16.18 8.55 -18.57
C SER A 743 -15.05 7.65 -19.06
N GLN A 744 -14.36 8.03 -20.14
CA GLN A 744 -13.23 7.27 -20.69
C GLN A 744 -12.10 7.14 -19.67
N THR A 745 -11.80 8.21 -18.94
CA THR A 745 -10.80 8.19 -17.87
C THR A 745 -11.21 7.27 -16.72
N MET A 746 -12.48 7.30 -16.31
CA MET A 746 -13.00 6.37 -15.29
C MET A 746 -12.87 4.90 -15.72
N ILE A 747 -13.17 4.58 -16.97
CA ILE A 747 -13.03 3.22 -17.51
C ILE A 747 -11.56 2.80 -17.53
N ALA A 748 -10.65 3.69 -17.94
CA ALA A 748 -9.21 3.44 -17.97
C ALA A 748 -8.65 3.12 -16.57
N LEU A 749 -8.92 3.98 -15.59
CA LEU A 749 -8.45 3.80 -14.21
C LEU A 749 -9.03 2.53 -13.59
N SER A 750 -10.31 2.26 -13.81
CA SER A 750 -10.94 1.04 -13.31
C SER A 750 -10.34 -0.22 -13.95
N SER A 751 -10.00 -0.17 -15.23
CA SER A 751 -9.34 -1.29 -15.93
C SER A 751 -7.93 -1.55 -15.43
N LEU A 752 -7.24 -0.51 -14.94
CA LEU A 752 -5.91 -0.59 -14.33
C LEU A 752 -5.94 -0.95 -12.83
N GLY A 753 -7.13 -1.16 -12.23
CA GLY A 753 -7.27 -1.42 -10.80
C GLY A 753 -7.06 -0.19 -9.90
N ILE A 754 -7.11 1.02 -10.46
CA ILE A 754 -6.89 2.26 -9.73
C ILE A 754 -8.19 2.77 -9.11
N ASP A 755 -8.20 2.93 -7.78
CA ASP A 755 -9.38 3.38 -7.03
C ASP A 755 -9.71 4.88 -7.26
N LEU A 756 -10.85 5.11 -7.90
CA LEU A 756 -11.38 6.43 -8.28
C LEU A 756 -11.75 7.35 -7.09
N ASP A 757 -11.98 6.80 -5.90
CA ASP A 757 -12.39 7.58 -4.71
C ASP A 757 -11.20 8.05 -3.88
N THR A 758 -10.02 7.47 -4.09
CA THR A 758 -8.86 7.66 -3.20
C THR A 758 -7.58 8.03 -3.91
N ASN A 759 -7.49 7.83 -5.23
CA ASN A 759 -6.28 8.15 -5.97
C ASN A 759 -6.10 9.68 -6.08
N SER A 760 -5.11 10.20 -5.36
CA SER A 760 -4.82 11.64 -5.29
C SER A 760 -4.36 12.25 -6.62
N MET A 761 -3.91 11.42 -7.58
CA MET A 761 -3.55 11.89 -8.92
C MET A 761 -4.77 12.41 -9.70
N PHE A 762 -5.95 11.85 -9.43
CA PHE A 762 -7.20 12.16 -10.15
C PHE A 762 -8.26 12.85 -9.29
N ILE A 763 -7.85 13.31 -8.11
CA ILE A 763 -8.66 14.13 -7.22
C ILE A 763 -8.15 15.56 -7.26
N LYS A 764 -8.97 16.49 -7.75
CA LYS A 764 -8.61 17.91 -7.96
C LYS A 764 -9.56 18.81 -7.17
N ASN A 765 -9.03 19.69 -6.32
CA ASN A 765 -9.83 20.60 -5.46
C ASN A 765 -11.00 19.93 -4.75
N ASN A 766 -10.78 18.73 -4.23
CA ASN A 766 -11.82 17.91 -3.65
C ASN A 766 -12.94 17.42 -4.60
N ASN A 767 -12.79 17.52 -5.91
CA ASN A 767 -13.62 16.80 -6.87
C ASN A 767 -13.01 15.43 -7.22
N THR A 768 -13.84 14.41 -7.29
CA THR A 768 -13.52 13.08 -7.84
C THR A 768 -14.01 13.00 -9.28
N LEU A 769 -13.53 12.03 -10.06
CA LEU A 769 -14.06 11.77 -11.39
C LEU A 769 -15.55 11.38 -11.35
N LEU A 770 -15.96 10.64 -10.32
CA LEU A 770 -17.37 10.28 -10.13
C LEU A 770 -18.24 11.51 -9.86
N SER A 771 -17.81 12.40 -8.96
CA SER A 771 -18.54 13.65 -8.70
C SER A 771 -18.53 14.59 -9.89
N ALA A 772 -17.47 14.61 -10.70
CA ALA A 772 -17.41 15.35 -11.96
C ALA A 772 -18.43 14.79 -12.96
N LEU A 773 -18.45 13.47 -13.19
CA LEU A 773 -19.38 12.81 -14.11
C LEU A 773 -20.85 13.08 -13.72
N LEU A 774 -21.16 13.02 -12.43
CA LEU A 774 -22.55 13.18 -11.95
C LEU A 774 -23.12 14.58 -12.13
N GLN A 775 -22.28 15.61 -12.38
CA GLN A 775 -22.77 16.95 -12.73
C GLN A 775 -23.48 16.98 -14.10
N PHE A 776 -23.16 16.02 -14.97
CA PHE A 776 -23.76 15.89 -16.30
C PHE A 776 -25.10 15.14 -16.26
N ARG A 777 -25.50 14.56 -15.13
CA ARG A 777 -26.76 13.83 -14.98
C ARG A 777 -27.96 14.78 -15.08
N SER A 778 -28.93 14.42 -15.91
CA SER A 778 -30.21 15.11 -16.07
C SER A 778 -31.31 14.50 -15.20
N ALA A 779 -32.39 15.26 -14.99
CA ALA A 779 -33.55 14.82 -14.23
C ALA A 779 -34.33 13.65 -14.88
N ASP A 780 -34.19 13.46 -16.20
CA ASP A 780 -34.80 12.35 -16.94
C ASP A 780 -34.03 11.03 -16.79
N GLY A 781 -32.87 11.04 -16.11
CA GLY A 781 -32.01 9.89 -15.89
C GLY A 781 -30.85 9.77 -16.89
N GLY A 782 -30.87 10.50 -18.01
CA GLY A 782 -29.78 10.53 -18.98
C GLY A 782 -28.64 11.47 -18.58
N PHE A 783 -27.58 11.51 -19.38
CA PHE A 783 -26.43 12.41 -19.21
C PHE A 783 -26.30 13.34 -20.40
N LYS A 784 -25.76 14.54 -20.14
CA LYS A 784 -25.53 15.57 -21.16
C LYS A 784 -24.08 15.51 -21.64
N HIS A 785 -23.86 15.83 -22.91
CA HIS A 785 -22.50 16.01 -23.46
C HIS A 785 -21.75 17.13 -22.71
N LEU A 786 -22.40 18.31 -22.58
CA LEU A 786 -21.90 19.47 -21.86
C LEU A 786 -22.79 19.79 -20.66
N LEU A 787 -22.24 20.46 -19.64
CA LEU A 787 -23.03 20.93 -18.48
C LEU A 787 -24.24 21.78 -18.91
N THR A 788 -24.10 22.52 -20.01
CA THR A 788 -25.19 23.22 -20.71
C THR A 788 -25.74 22.35 -21.84
N GLY A 789 -26.93 21.78 -21.67
CA GLY A 789 -27.54 20.95 -22.70
C GLY A 789 -28.68 20.08 -22.19
N ASN A 790 -29.22 19.27 -23.10
CA ASN A 790 -30.17 18.21 -22.82
C ASN A 790 -29.44 16.86 -22.76
N SER A 791 -30.13 15.83 -22.27
CA SER A 791 -29.60 14.46 -22.30
C SER A 791 -29.29 14.03 -23.73
N ASP A 792 -28.12 13.43 -23.91
CA ASP A 792 -27.57 12.94 -25.17
C ASP A 792 -27.31 11.44 -25.06
N ASN A 793 -27.51 10.69 -26.15
CA ASN A 793 -27.30 9.24 -26.14
C ASN A 793 -25.84 8.87 -25.91
N THR A 794 -24.91 9.54 -26.60
CA THR A 794 -23.48 9.23 -26.50
C THR A 794 -22.99 9.50 -25.08
N ALA A 795 -23.35 10.65 -24.51
CA ALA A 795 -23.04 10.98 -23.12
C ALA A 795 -23.62 9.96 -22.12
N SER A 796 -24.88 9.58 -22.31
CA SER A 796 -25.59 8.61 -21.45
C SER A 796 -24.93 7.23 -21.48
N VAL A 797 -24.59 6.72 -22.66
CA VAL A 797 -24.00 5.39 -22.75
C VAL A 797 -22.56 5.37 -22.24
N GLN A 798 -21.79 6.45 -22.46
CA GLN A 798 -20.45 6.58 -21.92
C GLN A 798 -20.47 6.61 -20.38
N ALA A 799 -21.42 7.34 -19.80
CA ALA A 799 -21.64 7.34 -18.36
C ALA A 799 -22.05 5.94 -17.85
N LEU A 800 -22.87 5.19 -18.58
CA LEU A 800 -23.26 3.83 -18.22
C LEU A 800 -22.05 2.90 -18.18
N LEU A 801 -21.19 2.96 -19.21
CA LEU A 801 -19.96 2.17 -19.27
C LEU A 801 -18.99 2.53 -18.13
N ALA A 802 -18.84 3.82 -17.83
CA ALA A 802 -18.00 4.30 -16.73
C ALA A 802 -18.49 3.84 -15.36
N LEU A 803 -19.80 3.97 -15.09
CA LEU A 803 -20.40 3.54 -13.83
C LEU A 803 -20.39 2.00 -13.69
N ALA A 804 -20.60 1.27 -14.78
CA ALA A 804 -20.43 -0.18 -14.80
C ALA A 804 -18.98 -0.57 -14.47
N SER A 805 -17.99 0.10 -15.08
CA SER A 805 -16.58 -0.14 -14.78
C SER A 805 -16.23 0.16 -13.31
N TYR A 806 -16.70 1.29 -12.78
CA TYR A 806 -16.53 1.69 -11.38
C TYR A 806 -17.09 0.64 -10.42
N VAL A 807 -18.34 0.23 -10.60
CA VAL A 807 -19.00 -0.75 -9.72
C VAL A 807 -18.28 -2.10 -9.79
N ARG A 808 -17.87 -2.54 -10.98
CA ARG A 808 -17.13 -3.79 -11.16
C ARG A 808 -15.80 -3.78 -10.42
N LEU A 809 -15.05 -2.67 -10.47
CA LEU A 809 -13.83 -2.51 -9.67
C LEU A 809 -14.14 -2.63 -8.18
N LYS A 810 -15.16 -1.93 -7.68
CA LYS A 810 -15.55 -1.92 -6.26
C LYS A 810 -16.01 -3.30 -5.77
N ASP A 811 -16.60 -4.07 -6.66
CA ASP A 811 -17.11 -5.42 -6.38
C ASP A 811 -16.05 -6.52 -6.65
N GLY A 812 -14.82 -6.16 -7.04
CA GLY A 812 -13.75 -7.11 -7.34
C GLY A 812 -14.04 -8.01 -8.55
N LYS A 813 -14.88 -7.55 -9.48
CA LYS A 813 -15.21 -8.26 -10.74
C LYS A 813 -14.17 -7.92 -11.82
N THR A 814 -14.10 -8.74 -12.88
CA THR A 814 -13.24 -8.48 -14.05
C THR A 814 -13.54 -7.11 -14.69
N SER A 815 -12.54 -6.51 -15.35
CA SER A 815 -12.66 -5.17 -15.96
C SER A 815 -13.80 -5.10 -16.99
N LEU A 816 -14.19 -3.89 -17.40
CA LEU A 816 -15.39 -3.70 -18.24
C LEU A 816 -15.40 -4.59 -19.48
N TYR A 817 -14.27 -4.72 -20.18
CA TYR A 817 -14.15 -5.45 -21.44
C TYR A 817 -13.60 -6.88 -21.30
N ASP A 818 -13.32 -7.37 -20.09
CA ASP A 818 -12.83 -8.74 -19.88
C ASP A 818 -13.99 -9.70 -19.55
N PHE A 819 -14.39 -10.50 -20.54
CA PHE A 819 -15.52 -11.43 -20.44
C PHE A 819 -15.11 -12.87 -20.10
N ARG A 820 -13.84 -13.10 -19.75
CA ARG A 820 -13.37 -14.42 -19.32
C ARG A 820 -14.03 -14.83 -18.00
N PRO A 821 -14.31 -16.13 -17.80
CA PRO A 821 -15.08 -16.65 -16.68
C PRO A 821 -14.38 -16.54 -15.31
#